data_AF-A0AAW2YNU1-F1
#
_entry.id   AF-A0AAW2YNU1-F1
#
_cell.length_a   1.000
_cell.length_b   1.000
_cell.length_c   1.000
_cell.angle_alpha   90.00
_cell.angle_beta   90.00
_cell.angle_gamma   90.00
#
_symmetry.space_group_name_H-M   'P 1'
#
loop_
_entity.id
_entity.type
_entity.pdbx_description
1 polymer ?
#
loop_
_entity_poly.entity_id
_entity_poly.type
_entity_poly.pdbx_seq_one_letter_code
_entity_poly.pdbx_strand_id
1 'polypeptide(L)'
;MIMIWLIALIFVSLLGYVQSQRAICTISPTNVTSFPISGQIQFQNQSGTVEEYPVLISLQLTGLPPNSVLGFHIHSSGYLGTPDGTGAGGHFNPSGAPHAYPYSQPRHVGDLGNITTSDSGTATVDFGNELIQFQGASSIIGRSVIIHELPDDGISQPTGNSGARIAQGVIGILSPSGQDPIAVADLPTNFATVELRGITSSARQFGRVTFEQQTTDIVAYIKICGLSRGQTYSVQISPYGDLRSSPGSLSVLINNLLSDANGVILQTIPGLAVLAPLSGANSVVGHTVVLTDANVYPLVGGVVGIVSSNPNNTDIVCPVEWASAVLNPTVNSTVKGSVYFRRIGGDANVQVSGQLTGLAPNTTHAFHVHEFGDLSSSDGLSTGGHYNPYGTVHGLPETIPRHIGDFGNLKADLTGTVLINSIYNGSITQGFSSFTSIIGRGLIIHALPDDGSQPNGAAGARLAQGVIGIANTQSNNLLNKAFASPNANVASFVGTCEVKGAVGNSITGRIIFSQSASGMRVRAAICGLAPNTTHGIHIHQYGDLTGSVDLIGDHFNPVINSIHAYPNQTNRHYGDMGNITAGPYNATMDSIFNLMTLNGNNSILGRTVVIHANPDDGISQPRGNAGAFIATCVVGYSTSASLDSIQCFVNNTVAVVVDDGPLSKGQIATIVVCAAIISIVLVIAVASLCYVVVTKAKPTNGGDSIDQLHSPLTSSKSMSELPEENNAIESNNV
;
A
#
# COMPACT_ATOMS: atom_id res chain seq x y z
N MET A 1 -9.76 -61.12 -51.73
CA MET A 1 -9.24 -60.96 -50.36
C MET A 1 -8.57 -59.62 -50.13
N ILE A 2 -7.75 -59.09 -51.05
CA ILE A 2 -7.10 -57.76 -50.91
C ILE A 2 -8.09 -56.58 -50.90
N MET A 3 -9.20 -56.69 -51.64
CA MET A 3 -10.23 -55.63 -51.72
C MET A 3 -11.06 -55.47 -50.44
N ILE A 4 -11.20 -56.52 -49.64
CA ILE A 4 -11.89 -56.49 -48.34
C ILE A 4 -11.00 -55.83 -47.27
N TRP A 5 -9.67 -56.02 -47.35
CA TRP A 5 -8.71 -55.36 -46.47
C TRP A 5 -8.56 -53.86 -46.76
N LEU A 6 -8.63 -53.44 -48.03
CA LEU A 6 -8.63 -52.03 -48.41
C LEU A 6 -9.90 -51.29 -47.96
N ILE A 7 -11.07 -51.93 -48.02
CA ILE A 7 -12.32 -51.35 -47.53
C ILE A 7 -12.33 -51.26 -46.00
N ALA A 8 -11.75 -52.24 -45.29
CA ALA A 8 -11.59 -52.19 -43.83
C ALA A 8 -10.60 -51.10 -43.37
N LEU A 9 -9.49 -50.89 -44.10
CA LEU A 9 -8.53 -49.81 -43.81
C LEU A 9 -9.10 -48.41 -44.12
N ILE A 10 -9.96 -48.29 -45.14
CA ILE A 10 -10.67 -47.03 -45.45
C ILE A 10 -11.81 -46.77 -44.44
N PHE A 11 -12.47 -47.80 -43.91
CA PHE A 11 -13.47 -47.63 -42.85
C PHE A 11 -12.85 -47.27 -41.49
N VAL A 12 -11.64 -47.77 -41.18
CA VAL A 12 -10.92 -47.40 -39.94
C VAL A 12 -10.30 -45.99 -40.03
N SER A 13 -9.99 -45.48 -41.24
CA SER A 13 -9.49 -44.11 -41.42
C SER A 13 -10.58 -43.04 -41.55
N LEU A 14 -11.85 -43.42 -41.79
CA LEU A 14 -13.02 -42.52 -41.78
C LEU A 14 -13.72 -42.42 -40.41
N LEU A 15 -13.41 -43.32 -39.47
CA LEU A 15 -13.69 -43.12 -38.06
C LEU A 15 -12.59 -42.23 -37.47
N GLY A 16 -12.65 -40.94 -37.82
CA GLY A 16 -11.84 -39.93 -37.15
C GLY A 16 -12.04 -40.08 -35.64
N TYR A 17 -10.99 -40.50 -34.93
CA TYR A 17 -10.98 -40.52 -33.48
C TYR A 17 -11.03 -39.05 -33.02
N VAL A 18 -12.23 -38.53 -32.82
CA VAL A 18 -12.44 -37.17 -32.32
C VAL A 18 -11.91 -37.17 -30.87
N GLN A 19 -10.67 -36.72 -30.67
CA GLN A 19 -10.11 -36.61 -29.33
C GLN A 19 -10.72 -35.42 -28.59
N SER A 20 -11.10 -35.63 -27.34
CA SER A 20 -11.72 -34.64 -26.48
C SER A 20 -10.73 -33.50 -26.14
N GLN A 21 -11.06 -32.28 -26.56
CA GLN A 21 -10.34 -31.06 -26.16
C GLN A 21 -10.67 -30.71 -24.70
N ARG A 22 -9.70 -30.13 -23.98
CA ARG A 22 -9.87 -29.75 -22.57
C ARG A 22 -9.32 -28.34 -22.29
N ALA A 23 -9.93 -27.65 -21.35
CA ALA A 23 -9.46 -26.38 -20.81
C ALA A 23 -9.53 -26.39 -19.29
N ILE A 24 -8.77 -25.51 -18.64
CA ILE A 24 -8.70 -25.38 -17.18
C ILE A 24 -8.70 -23.92 -16.76
N CYS A 25 -9.41 -23.61 -15.67
CA CYS A 25 -9.38 -22.32 -15.02
C CYS A 25 -9.05 -22.53 -13.54
N THR A 26 -7.95 -21.96 -13.08
CA THR A 26 -7.62 -21.90 -11.64
C THR A 26 -8.23 -20.64 -11.07
N ILE A 27 -9.07 -20.78 -10.04
CA ILE A 27 -9.78 -19.67 -9.41
C ILE A 27 -8.97 -19.13 -8.23
N SER A 28 -8.96 -17.81 -8.11
CA SER A 28 -8.40 -17.07 -6.98
C SER A 28 -9.39 -16.00 -6.50
N PRO A 29 -9.35 -15.61 -5.22
CA PRO A 29 -10.27 -14.60 -4.71
C PRO A 29 -9.90 -13.21 -5.25
N THR A 30 -10.89 -12.33 -5.33
CA THR A 30 -10.68 -10.89 -5.57
C THR A 30 -10.57 -10.15 -4.24
N ASN A 31 -10.30 -8.84 -4.28
CA ASN A 31 -10.21 -8.01 -3.09
C ASN A 31 -11.57 -7.53 -2.53
N VAL A 32 -12.69 -7.96 -3.13
CA VAL A 32 -14.02 -7.61 -2.61
C VAL A 32 -14.54 -8.66 -1.64
N THR A 33 -13.78 -9.74 -1.41
CA THR A 33 -14.14 -10.83 -0.51
C THR A 33 -13.05 -11.12 0.51
N SER A 34 -13.46 -11.57 1.70
CA SER A 34 -12.55 -12.11 2.73
C SER A 34 -12.47 -13.63 2.71
N PHE A 35 -13.23 -14.29 1.84
CA PHE A 35 -13.27 -15.73 1.72
C PHE A 35 -12.02 -16.25 0.99
N PRO A 36 -11.33 -17.30 1.49
CA PRO A 36 -10.10 -17.82 0.90
C PRO A 36 -10.42 -18.74 -0.30
N ILE A 37 -11.17 -18.20 -1.28
CA ILE A 37 -11.73 -18.96 -2.40
C ILE A 37 -10.59 -19.52 -3.24
N SER A 38 -10.58 -20.83 -3.47
CA SER A 38 -9.61 -21.47 -4.33
C SER A 38 -10.20 -22.70 -5.00
N GLY A 39 -9.61 -23.13 -6.10
CA GLY A 39 -10.00 -24.36 -6.76
C GLY A 39 -9.80 -24.33 -8.26
N GLN A 40 -10.31 -25.36 -8.92
CA GLN A 40 -10.16 -25.53 -10.37
C GLN A 40 -11.49 -25.82 -11.03
N ILE A 41 -11.62 -25.35 -12.26
CA ILE A 41 -12.74 -25.60 -13.16
C ILE A 41 -12.15 -26.19 -14.42
N GLN A 42 -12.63 -27.37 -14.81
CA GLN A 42 -12.25 -28.02 -16.06
C GLN A 42 -13.39 -27.94 -17.04
N PHE A 43 -13.04 -27.71 -18.31
CA PHE A 43 -13.97 -27.73 -19.43
C PHE A 43 -13.54 -28.85 -20.36
N GLN A 44 -14.48 -29.62 -20.88
CA GLN A 44 -14.19 -30.75 -21.75
C GLN A 44 -15.20 -30.84 -22.89
N ASN A 45 -14.70 -30.93 -24.13
CA ASN A 45 -15.57 -31.23 -25.27
C ASN A 45 -16.03 -32.69 -25.19
N GLN A 46 -17.31 -32.93 -25.44
CA GLN A 46 -17.83 -34.28 -25.61
C GLN A 46 -17.55 -34.76 -27.05
N SER A 47 -16.91 -35.93 -27.19
CA SER A 47 -16.57 -36.51 -28.49
C SER A 47 -17.48 -37.70 -28.83
N GLY A 48 -18.27 -37.57 -29.89
CA GLY A 48 -19.15 -38.63 -30.43
C GLY A 48 -20.61 -38.17 -30.56
N THR A 49 -21.18 -38.26 -31.78
CA THR A 49 -22.60 -38.07 -32.17
C THR A 49 -23.46 -37.08 -31.37
N VAL A 50 -23.78 -35.91 -31.99
CA VAL A 50 -24.85 -34.93 -31.65
C VAL A 50 -25.42 -35.08 -30.22
N GLU A 51 -24.62 -34.71 -29.23
CA GLU A 51 -25.09 -34.60 -27.84
C GLU A 51 -25.64 -33.19 -27.58
N GLU A 52 -26.60 -33.11 -26.64
CA GLU A 52 -27.35 -31.90 -26.27
C GLU A 52 -26.45 -30.76 -25.77
N TYR A 53 -25.25 -31.08 -25.26
CA TYR A 53 -24.28 -30.12 -24.73
C TYR A 53 -22.85 -30.38 -25.27
N PRO A 54 -22.26 -29.51 -26.10
CA PRO A 54 -20.92 -29.67 -26.66
C PRO A 54 -19.78 -29.59 -25.62
N VAL A 55 -19.99 -28.92 -24.48
CA VAL A 55 -18.97 -28.74 -23.44
C VAL A 55 -19.50 -29.12 -22.06
N LEU A 56 -18.78 -30.01 -21.38
CA LEU A 56 -18.95 -30.31 -19.96
C LEU A 56 -18.08 -29.39 -19.11
N ILE A 57 -18.63 -28.92 -18.00
CA ILE A 57 -17.97 -28.07 -17.01
C ILE A 57 -17.95 -28.83 -15.68
N SER A 58 -16.75 -29.05 -15.15
CA SER A 58 -16.51 -29.72 -13.86
C SER A 58 -15.77 -28.77 -12.93
N LEU A 59 -16.42 -28.31 -11.87
CA LEU A 59 -15.80 -27.41 -10.88
C LEU A 59 -15.57 -28.11 -9.54
N GLN A 60 -14.45 -27.80 -8.91
CA GLN A 60 -14.11 -28.16 -7.55
C GLN A 60 -13.52 -26.95 -6.86
N LEU A 61 -14.34 -26.29 -6.04
CA LEU A 61 -14.02 -25.03 -5.37
C LEU A 61 -14.20 -25.17 -3.87
N THR A 62 -13.34 -24.48 -3.11
CA THR A 62 -13.33 -24.47 -1.65
C THR A 62 -13.16 -23.05 -1.14
N GLY A 63 -13.48 -22.84 0.14
CA GLY A 63 -13.33 -21.54 0.78
C GLY A 63 -14.32 -20.49 0.29
N LEU A 64 -15.45 -20.89 -0.30
CA LEU A 64 -16.55 -20.01 -0.70
C LEU A 64 -17.44 -19.64 0.51
N PRO A 65 -18.28 -18.59 0.41
CA PRO A 65 -19.33 -18.34 1.38
C PRO A 65 -20.15 -19.62 1.64
N PRO A 66 -20.25 -20.13 2.89
CA PRO A 66 -21.02 -21.33 3.19
C PRO A 66 -22.52 -21.17 2.94
N ASN A 67 -23.21 -22.28 2.61
CA ASN A 67 -24.67 -22.34 2.43
C ASN A 67 -25.25 -21.23 1.52
N SER A 68 -24.53 -20.89 0.45
CA SER A 68 -24.80 -19.74 -0.39
C SER A 68 -25.11 -20.16 -1.83
N VAL A 69 -25.84 -19.31 -2.55
CA VAL A 69 -26.08 -19.41 -3.99
C VAL A 69 -25.36 -18.23 -4.64
N LEU A 70 -24.48 -18.52 -5.60
CA LEU A 70 -23.52 -17.54 -6.13
C LEU A 70 -23.61 -17.53 -7.66
N GLY A 71 -23.74 -16.34 -8.27
CA GLY A 71 -23.71 -16.18 -9.72
C GLY A 71 -22.37 -16.64 -10.32
N PHE A 72 -22.42 -17.25 -11.49
CA PHE A 72 -21.29 -17.92 -12.13
C PHE A 72 -21.29 -17.63 -13.63
N HIS A 73 -20.28 -16.91 -14.11
CA HIS A 73 -20.25 -16.40 -15.48
C HIS A 73 -18.88 -16.48 -16.14
N ILE A 74 -18.87 -16.60 -17.46
CA ILE A 74 -17.68 -16.32 -18.29
C ILE A 74 -17.75 -14.87 -18.75
N HIS A 75 -16.69 -14.12 -18.50
CA HIS A 75 -16.56 -12.71 -18.84
C HIS A 75 -15.72 -12.50 -20.10
N SER A 76 -15.91 -11.35 -20.73
CA SER A 76 -15.36 -11.04 -22.06
C SER A 76 -13.83 -10.96 -22.12
N SER A 77 -13.15 -10.58 -21.03
CA SER A 77 -11.70 -10.38 -20.97
C SER A 77 -11.03 -11.28 -19.93
N GLY A 78 -9.82 -11.74 -20.23
CA GLY A 78 -8.93 -12.40 -19.28
C GLY A 78 -8.06 -11.44 -18.45
N TYR A 79 -8.41 -10.14 -18.37
CA TYR A 79 -7.64 -9.17 -17.60
C TYR A 79 -7.96 -9.24 -16.10
N LEU A 80 -7.08 -9.87 -15.32
CA LEU A 80 -7.23 -9.99 -13.86
C LEU A 80 -6.49 -8.90 -13.06
N GLY A 81 -5.99 -7.87 -13.75
CA GLY A 81 -5.14 -6.83 -13.17
C GLY A 81 -5.86 -5.82 -12.28
N THR A 82 -7.19 -5.86 -12.25
CA THR A 82 -8.01 -5.08 -11.32
C THR A 82 -8.26 -5.89 -10.04
N PRO A 83 -7.97 -5.34 -8.86
CA PRO A 83 -8.16 -6.05 -7.59
C PRO A 83 -9.59 -6.59 -7.39
N ASP A 84 -10.60 -5.87 -7.87
CA ASP A 84 -12.03 -6.17 -7.71
C ASP A 84 -12.62 -7.03 -8.85
N GLY A 85 -11.77 -7.49 -9.77
CA GLY A 85 -12.15 -8.29 -10.93
C GLY A 85 -12.93 -7.55 -12.02
N THR A 86 -13.08 -6.22 -11.95
CA THR A 86 -13.78 -5.43 -12.98
C THR A 86 -13.12 -5.47 -14.37
N GLY A 87 -11.80 -5.67 -14.40
CA GLY A 87 -10.96 -5.81 -15.59
C GLY A 87 -11.41 -6.93 -16.53
N ALA A 88 -12.09 -7.95 -16.03
CA ALA A 88 -12.71 -8.99 -16.84
C ALA A 88 -13.80 -8.47 -17.81
N GLY A 89 -14.26 -7.23 -17.66
CA GLY A 89 -15.30 -6.64 -18.50
C GLY A 89 -16.69 -7.19 -18.17
N GLY A 90 -17.64 -7.10 -19.10
CA GLY A 90 -18.98 -7.68 -18.96
C GLY A 90 -19.03 -9.19 -19.22
N HIS A 91 -20.22 -9.79 -19.13
CA HIS A 91 -20.44 -11.18 -19.52
C HIS A 91 -20.06 -11.38 -20.99
N PHE A 92 -19.57 -12.57 -21.33
CA PHE A 92 -19.18 -12.87 -22.70
C PHE A 92 -20.41 -12.97 -23.62
N ASN A 93 -20.57 -11.97 -24.48
CA ASN A 93 -21.75 -11.80 -25.32
C ASN A 93 -21.40 -11.41 -26.76
N PRO A 94 -20.90 -12.35 -27.59
CA PRO A 94 -20.52 -12.07 -28.97
C PRO A 94 -21.73 -11.81 -29.89
N SER A 95 -22.92 -12.26 -29.51
CA SER A 95 -24.16 -12.14 -30.29
C SER A 95 -25.01 -10.90 -29.95
N GLY A 96 -24.67 -10.16 -28.89
CA GLY A 96 -25.47 -9.04 -28.40
C GLY A 96 -26.82 -9.45 -27.78
N ALA A 97 -26.93 -10.69 -27.30
CA ALA A 97 -28.12 -11.21 -26.61
C ALA A 97 -28.35 -10.51 -25.25
N PRO A 98 -29.57 -10.52 -24.68
CA PRO A 98 -29.77 -10.12 -23.28
C PRO A 98 -29.19 -11.15 -22.32
N HIS A 99 -28.95 -10.75 -21.08
CA HIS A 99 -28.65 -11.68 -19.99
C HIS A 99 -29.87 -12.56 -19.67
N ALA A 100 -29.67 -13.86 -19.42
CA ALA A 100 -30.71 -14.76 -18.93
C ALA A 100 -30.13 -16.01 -18.23
N TYR A 101 -31.00 -16.79 -17.56
CA TYR A 101 -30.62 -18.10 -16.99
C TYR A 101 -30.03 -19.07 -18.03
N PRO A 102 -29.22 -20.06 -17.60
CA PRO A 102 -28.76 -21.15 -18.46
C PRO A 102 -29.91 -21.81 -19.21
N TYR A 103 -29.67 -22.20 -20.45
CA TYR A 103 -30.64 -22.84 -21.36
C TYR A 103 -31.82 -21.96 -21.82
N SER A 104 -31.95 -20.74 -21.31
CA SER A 104 -32.88 -19.74 -21.86
C SER A 104 -32.29 -19.14 -23.14
N GLN A 105 -33.12 -18.94 -24.17
CA GLN A 105 -32.70 -18.35 -25.43
C GLN A 105 -33.59 -17.16 -25.79
N PRO A 106 -33.02 -16.01 -26.19
CA PRO A 106 -31.58 -15.70 -26.29
C PRO A 106 -30.95 -15.38 -24.92
N ARG A 107 -29.67 -15.75 -24.71
CA ARG A 107 -28.85 -15.41 -23.51
C ARG A 107 -27.41 -15.03 -23.88
N HIS A 108 -26.64 -14.44 -22.97
CA HIS A 108 -25.21 -14.32 -23.20
C HIS A 108 -24.56 -15.70 -23.28
N VAL A 109 -23.54 -15.87 -24.13
CA VAL A 109 -22.77 -17.12 -24.22
C VAL A 109 -22.15 -17.47 -22.86
N GLY A 110 -21.70 -16.45 -22.12
CA GLY A 110 -21.09 -16.61 -20.80
C GLY A 110 -22.05 -16.73 -19.61
N ASP A 111 -23.37 -16.71 -19.81
CA ASP A 111 -24.33 -16.88 -18.70
C ASP A 111 -24.40 -18.35 -18.27
N LEU A 112 -23.75 -18.71 -17.15
CA LEU A 112 -23.73 -20.08 -16.63
C LEU A 112 -24.59 -20.26 -15.37
N GLY A 113 -25.28 -19.19 -14.92
CA GLY A 113 -26.28 -19.23 -13.86
C GLY A 113 -25.66 -19.21 -12.47
N ASN A 114 -26.03 -20.19 -11.63
CA ASN A 114 -25.66 -20.21 -10.22
C ASN A 114 -24.91 -21.48 -9.82
N ILE A 115 -24.02 -21.36 -8.86
CA ILE A 115 -23.45 -22.48 -8.10
C ILE A 115 -23.95 -22.42 -6.64
N THR A 116 -24.08 -23.58 -6.01
CA THR A 116 -24.47 -23.69 -4.60
C THR A 116 -23.32 -24.22 -3.77
N THR A 117 -23.15 -23.70 -2.56
CA THR A 117 -22.08 -24.11 -1.64
C THR A 117 -22.63 -24.92 -0.47
N SER A 118 -21.83 -25.86 0.01
CA SER A 118 -22.09 -26.60 1.25
C SER A 118 -21.88 -25.73 2.50
N ASP A 119 -22.17 -26.31 3.67
CA ASP A 119 -21.88 -25.74 5.00
C ASP A 119 -20.38 -25.50 5.27
N SER A 120 -19.52 -26.20 4.54
CA SER A 120 -18.06 -26.04 4.59
C SER A 120 -17.53 -25.07 3.52
N GLY A 121 -18.41 -24.40 2.76
CA GLY A 121 -17.99 -23.47 1.71
C GLY A 121 -17.36 -24.17 0.49
N THR A 122 -17.80 -25.40 0.21
CA THR A 122 -17.34 -26.16 -0.96
C THR A 122 -18.41 -26.20 -2.04
N ALA A 123 -18.00 -26.13 -3.31
CA ALA A 123 -18.87 -26.32 -4.47
C ALA A 123 -18.23 -27.34 -5.41
N THR A 124 -18.96 -28.41 -5.69
CA THR A 124 -18.58 -29.46 -6.66
C THR A 124 -19.78 -29.71 -7.56
N VAL A 125 -19.68 -29.35 -8.84
CA VAL A 125 -20.78 -29.45 -9.80
C VAL A 125 -20.23 -29.87 -11.16
N ASP A 126 -20.94 -30.80 -11.80
CA ASP A 126 -20.76 -31.17 -13.20
C ASP A 126 -22.02 -30.80 -14.00
N PHE A 127 -21.87 -30.03 -15.08
CA PHE A 127 -23.00 -29.68 -15.95
C PHE A 127 -22.56 -29.39 -17.39
N GLY A 128 -23.48 -29.54 -18.34
CA GLY A 128 -23.24 -29.25 -19.76
C GLY A 128 -23.61 -27.81 -20.14
N ASN A 129 -23.03 -27.29 -21.22
CA ASN A 129 -23.45 -26.02 -21.81
C ASN A 129 -23.49 -26.08 -23.33
N GLU A 130 -24.56 -25.54 -23.91
CA GLU A 130 -24.93 -25.58 -25.34
C GLU A 130 -24.29 -24.48 -26.21
N LEU A 131 -23.80 -23.40 -25.60
CA LEU A 131 -23.33 -22.21 -26.33
C LEU A 131 -21.81 -22.04 -26.34
N ILE A 132 -21.11 -22.42 -25.27
CA ILE A 132 -19.66 -22.22 -25.17
C ILE A 132 -18.89 -23.19 -26.07
N GLN A 133 -17.77 -22.73 -26.61
CA GLN A 133 -16.89 -23.52 -27.47
C GLN A 133 -15.42 -23.25 -27.13
N PHE A 134 -14.49 -24.05 -27.65
CA PHE A 134 -13.05 -23.75 -27.55
C PHE A 134 -12.49 -23.02 -28.77
N GLN A 135 -13.27 -22.93 -29.85
CA GLN A 135 -12.88 -22.28 -31.11
C GLN A 135 -14.03 -21.42 -31.65
N GLY A 136 -13.73 -20.56 -32.63
CA GLY A 136 -14.72 -19.67 -33.25
C GLY A 136 -15.22 -18.54 -32.36
N ALA A 137 -16.29 -17.87 -32.79
CA ALA A 137 -16.82 -16.66 -32.15
C ALA A 137 -17.30 -16.86 -30.70
N SER A 138 -17.66 -18.10 -30.33
CA SER A 138 -18.04 -18.50 -28.96
C SER A 138 -16.87 -19.12 -28.17
N SER A 139 -15.62 -18.97 -28.64
CA SER A 139 -14.45 -19.49 -27.93
C SER A 139 -14.31 -18.84 -26.54
N ILE A 140 -14.11 -19.68 -25.53
CA ILE A 140 -13.87 -19.25 -24.14
C ILE A 140 -12.38 -19.22 -23.76
N ILE A 141 -11.47 -19.66 -24.64
CA ILE A 141 -10.04 -19.70 -24.34
C ILE A 141 -9.49 -18.28 -24.17
N GLY A 142 -8.72 -18.05 -23.10
CA GLY A 142 -8.16 -16.74 -22.77
C GLY A 142 -9.16 -15.74 -22.18
N ARG A 143 -10.43 -16.15 -21.98
CA ARG A 143 -11.42 -15.38 -21.21
C ARG A 143 -11.34 -15.71 -19.73
N SER A 144 -12.08 -14.99 -18.89
CA SER A 144 -12.10 -15.26 -17.46
C SER A 144 -13.42 -15.87 -17.00
N VAL A 145 -13.34 -16.71 -15.97
CA VAL A 145 -14.48 -17.04 -15.11
C VAL A 145 -14.58 -16.02 -14.00
N ILE A 146 -15.80 -15.60 -13.65
CA ILE A 146 -16.12 -14.81 -12.46
C ILE A 146 -17.15 -15.55 -11.62
N ILE A 147 -16.91 -15.58 -10.30
CA ILE A 147 -17.90 -15.97 -9.28
C ILE A 147 -18.35 -14.69 -8.58
N HIS A 148 -19.66 -14.54 -8.44
CA HIS A 148 -20.31 -13.38 -7.86
C HIS A 148 -20.76 -13.59 -6.42
N GLU A 149 -20.96 -12.50 -5.69
CA GLU A 149 -21.37 -12.49 -4.28
C GLU A 149 -22.82 -12.93 -4.06
N LEU A 150 -23.70 -12.54 -4.99
CA LEU A 150 -25.15 -12.78 -4.90
C LEU A 150 -25.60 -13.77 -5.97
N PRO A 151 -26.80 -14.37 -5.80
CA PRO A 151 -27.41 -15.18 -6.84
C PRO A 151 -27.62 -14.38 -8.13
N ASP A 152 -27.42 -15.05 -9.25
CA ASP A 152 -27.94 -14.64 -10.55
C ASP A 152 -29.48 -14.80 -10.58
N ASP A 153 -30.18 -13.69 -10.81
CA ASP A 153 -31.64 -13.63 -10.93
C ASP A 153 -32.16 -13.98 -12.34
N GLY A 154 -31.27 -14.13 -13.33
CA GLY A 154 -31.56 -14.53 -14.71
C GLY A 154 -32.45 -13.57 -15.49
N ILE A 155 -32.70 -12.36 -14.99
CA ILE A 155 -33.67 -11.41 -15.58
C ILE A 155 -33.07 -10.01 -15.69
N SER A 156 -32.41 -9.54 -14.64
CA SER A 156 -31.94 -8.16 -14.54
C SER A 156 -30.80 -7.89 -15.50
N GLN A 157 -30.91 -6.80 -16.26
CA GLN A 157 -29.89 -6.44 -17.24
C GLN A 157 -28.85 -5.47 -16.65
N PRO A 158 -27.56 -5.58 -17.04
CA PRO A 158 -27.00 -6.59 -17.95
C PRO A 158 -26.37 -7.81 -17.23
N THR A 159 -26.50 -7.97 -15.91
CA THR A 159 -25.67 -8.91 -15.13
C THR A 159 -26.43 -9.74 -14.07
N GLY A 160 -27.74 -9.88 -14.18
CA GLY A 160 -28.52 -10.73 -13.28
C GLY A 160 -28.52 -10.32 -11.81
N ASN A 161 -28.21 -9.05 -11.52
CA ASN A 161 -28.02 -8.51 -10.16
C ASN A 161 -27.10 -9.34 -9.24
N SER A 162 -26.15 -10.10 -9.80
CA SER A 162 -25.29 -10.99 -9.01
C SER A 162 -24.30 -10.26 -8.08
N GLY A 163 -24.25 -8.92 -8.10
CA GLY A 163 -23.44 -8.15 -7.15
C GLY A 163 -21.94 -8.25 -7.41
N ALA A 164 -21.14 -8.12 -6.35
CA ALA A 164 -19.68 -8.02 -6.44
C ALA A 164 -19.03 -9.28 -7.01
N ARG A 165 -17.85 -9.14 -7.62
CA ARG A 165 -17.09 -10.26 -8.23
C ARG A 165 -16.14 -10.82 -7.20
N ILE A 166 -16.48 -11.90 -6.52
CA ILE A 166 -15.72 -12.42 -5.36
C ILE A 166 -14.57 -13.36 -5.75
N ALA A 167 -14.59 -13.94 -6.94
CA ALA A 167 -13.47 -14.75 -7.42
C ALA A 167 -13.31 -14.67 -8.94
N GLN A 168 -12.09 -14.90 -9.41
CA GLN A 168 -11.74 -14.79 -10.82
C GLN A 168 -10.65 -15.78 -11.24
N GLY A 169 -10.58 -16.12 -12.53
CA GLY A 169 -9.50 -16.91 -13.12
C GLY A 169 -9.55 -16.90 -14.64
N VAL A 170 -8.40 -17.02 -15.32
CA VAL A 170 -8.35 -17.13 -16.79
C VAL A 170 -8.47 -18.60 -17.21
N ILE A 171 -9.24 -18.84 -18.28
CA ILE A 171 -9.42 -20.16 -18.90
C ILE A 171 -8.25 -20.44 -19.84
N GLY A 172 -7.37 -21.36 -19.44
CA GLY A 172 -6.23 -21.83 -20.21
C GLY A 172 -6.46 -23.20 -20.86
N ILE A 173 -5.61 -23.55 -21.82
CA ILE A 173 -5.68 -24.81 -22.56
C ILE A 173 -5.14 -25.96 -21.68
N LEU A 174 -5.86 -27.08 -21.56
CA LEU A 174 -5.38 -28.25 -20.82
C LEU A 174 -5.01 -29.36 -21.82
N SER A 175 -3.75 -29.81 -21.80
CA SER A 175 -3.20 -30.73 -22.81
C SER A 175 -4.01 -32.04 -22.94
N PRO A 176 -4.40 -32.45 -24.17
CA PRO A 176 -4.54 -33.85 -24.55
C PRO A 176 -3.16 -34.40 -24.92
N SER A 177 -2.75 -35.54 -24.37
CA SER A 177 -1.45 -36.15 -24.66
C SER A 177 -1.23 -36.34 -26.17
N GLY A 178 -0.35 -35.53 -26.78
CA GLY A 178 0.20 -35.72 -28.14
C GLY A 178 -0.65 -35.21 -29.32
N GLN A 179 -1.22 -34.01 -29.27
CA GLN A 179 -2.01 -33.41 -30.38
C GLN A 179 -1.58 -31.98 -30.75
N ASP A 180 -1.98 -31.55 -31.95
CA ASP A 180 -1.76 -30.20 -32.49
C ASP A 180 -2.42 -29.11 -31.62
N PRO A 181 -1.81 -27.91 -31.50
CA PRO A 181 -2.28 -26.83 -30.63
C PRO A 181 -3.66 -26.28 -31.03
N ILE A 182 -4.47 -25.90 -30.02
CA ILE A 182 -5.81 -25.32 -30.22
C ILE A 182 -5.67 -23.95 -30.88
N ALA A 183 -6.24 -23.79 -32.08
CA ALA A 183 -6.25 -22.50 -32.75
C ALA A 183 -7.24 -21.52 -32.10
N VAL A 184 -6.73 -20.36 -31.69
CA VAL A 184 -7.55 -19.24 -31.21
C VAL A 184 -7.85 -18.32 -32.40
N ALA A 185 -9.06 -18.37 -32.95
CA ALA A 185 -9.42 -17.57 -34.14
C ALA A 185 -9.98 -16.18 -33.78
N ASP A 186 -9.73 -15.18 -34.64
CA ASP A 186 -10.37 -13.86 -34.68
C ASP A 186 -10.48 -13.15 -33.32
N LEU A 187 -9.33 -12.71 -32.80
CA LEU A 187 -9.31 -11.91 -31.58
C LEU A 187 -9.82 -10.48 -31.83
N PRO A 188 -10.60 -9.91 -30.90
CA PRO A 188 -11.12 -8.56 -31.04
C PRO A 188 -10.05 -7.47 -30.87
N THR A 189 -8.81 -7.83 -30.50
CA THR A 189 -7.76 -6.87 -30.12
C THR A 189 -6.35 -7.33 -30.50
N ASN A 190 -5.43 -6.36 -30.52
CA ASN A 190 -3.99 -6.57 -30.73
C ASN A 190 -3.23 -6.78 -29.42
N PHE A 191 -3.91 -7.04 -28.30
CA PHE A 191 -3.27 -7.13 -26.98
C PHE A 191 -3.71 -8.39 -26.23
N ALA A 192 -2.75 -9.01 -25.54
CA ALA A 192 -3.00 -10.06 -24.56
C ALA A 192 -2.16 -9.81 -23.31
N THR A 193 -2.58 -10.33 -22.16
CA THR A 193 -1.89 -10.10 -20.89
C THR A 193 -1.84 -11.36 -20.06
N VAL A 194 -0.84 -11.46 -19.20
CA VAL A 194 -0.81 -12.46 -18.13
C VAL A 194 -0.46 -11.76 -16.83
N GLU A 195 -1.27 -11.99 -15.79
CA GLU A 195 -0.88 -11.67 -14.42
C GLU A 195 -0.06 -12.83 -13.86
N LEU A 196 1.17 -12.55 -13.46
CA LEU A 196 2.10 -13.51 -12.88
C LEU A 196 1.96 -13.51 -11.37
N ARG A 197 1.64 -14.66 -10.78
CA ARG A 197 1.58 -14.88 -9.32
C ARG A 197 2.52 -15.99 -8.91
N GLY A 198 2.95 -15.97 -7.64
CA GLY A 198 3.84 -16.99 -7.08
C GLY A 198 3.27 -18.40 -7.29
N ILE A 199 4.03 -19.28 -7.95
CA ILE A 199 3.62 -20.66 -8.22
C ILE A 199 3.78 -21.52 -6.96
N THR A 200 4.72 -21.16 -6.10
CA THR A 200 4.96 -21.82 -4.81
C THR A 200 4.53 -20.92 -3.66
N SER A 201 4.23 -21.51 -2.49
CA SER A 201 3.95 -20.76 -1.27
C SER A 201 5.12 -19.90 -0.78
N SER A 202 6.34 -20.17 -1.28
CA SER A 202 7.56 -19.40 -1.01
C SER A 202 7.84 -18.33 -2.06
N ALA A 203 7.24 -18.40 -3.25
CA ALA A 203 7.43 -17.43 -4.31
C ALA A 203 6.72 -16.11 -3.97
N ARG A 204 7.49 -15.03 -3.93
CA ARG A 204 7.04 -13.70 -3.50
C ARG A 204 6.89 -12.72 -4.66
N GLN A 205 7.20 -13.17 -5.87
CA GLN A 205 7.17 -12.32 -7.04
C GLN A 205 5.73 -12.15 -7.53
N PHE A 206 5.45 -10.99 -8.08
CA PHE A 206 4.20 -10.67 -8.76
C PHE A 206 4.54 -9.85 -9.99
N GLY A 207 3.78 -9.96 -11.07
CA GLY A 207 4.07 -9.15 -12.24
C GLY A 207 3.01 -9.28 -13.30
N ARG A 208 3.27 -8.66 -14.44
CA ARG A 208 2.49 -8.86 -15.64
C ARG A 208 3.39 -8.91 -16.85
N VAL A 209 2.96 -9.68 -17.84
CA VAL A 209 3.48 -9.60 -19.21
C VAL A 209 2.35 -9.16 -20.12
N THR A 210 2.59 -8.10 -20.88
CA THR A 210 1.68 -7.59 -21.90
C THR A 210 2.25 -7.95 -23.26
N PHE A 211 1.48 -8.65 -24.09
CA PHE A 211 1.81 -8.98 -25.46
C PHE A 211 1.06 -8.03 -26.40
N GLU A 212 1.78 -7.37 -27.29
CA GLU A 212 1.26 -6.49 -28.34
C GLU A 212 1.55 -7.11 -29.71
N GLN A 213 0.49 -7.35 -30.49
CA GLN A 213 0.58 -7.75 -31.88
C GLN A 213 0.99 -6.56 -32.73
N GLN A 214 2.18 -6.65 -33.33
CA GLN A 214 2.66 -5.78 -34.41
C GLN A 214 2.39 -6.44 -35.77
N THR A 215 2.68 -5.73 -36.87
CA THR A 215 2.35 -6.17 -38.24
C THR A 215 2.86 -7.55 -38.64
N THR A 216 3.97 -8.01 -38.08
CA THR A 216 4.54 -9.36 -38.33
C THR A 216 4.98 -10.10 -37.07
N ASP A 217 5.06 -9.40 -35.94
CA ASP A 217 5.75 -9.84 -34.72
C ASP A 217 4.87 -9.60 -33.49
N ILE A 218 5.20 -10.24 -32.37
CA ILE A 218 4.65 -9.86 -31.06
C ILE A 218 5.77 -9.23 -30.23
N VAL A 219 5.46 -8.08 -29.61
CA VAL A 219 6.30 -7.47 -28.58
C VAL A 219 5.74 -7.84 -27.21
N ALA A 220 6.56 -8.46 -26.35
CA ALA A 220 6.22 -8.65 -24.96
C ALA A 220 6.83 -7.53 -24.11
N TYR A 221 6.02 -6.92 -23.25
CA TYR A 221 6.46 -6.00 -22.22
C TYR A 221 6.30 -6.68 -20.87
N ILE A 222 7.40 -6.87 -20.15
CA ILE A 222 7.43 -7.60 -18.89
C ILE A 222 7.62 -6.60 -17.75
N LYS A 223 6.94 -6.82 -16.62
CA LYS A 223 7.23 -6.07 -15.39
C LYS A 223 6.89 -6.94 -14.21
N ILE A 224 7.92 -7.27 -13.43
CA ILE A 224 7.86 -8.20 -12.33
C ILE A 224 8.41 -7.50 -11.10
N CYS A 225 7.89 -7.84 -9.94
CA CYS A 225 8.17 -7.25 -8.64
C CYS A 225 8.84 -8.31 -7.77
N GLY A 226 9.71 -7.91 -6.84
CA GLY A 226 10.38 -8.83 -5.93
C GLY A 226 11.53 -9.64 -6.55
N LEU A 227 12.11 -9.17 -7.66
CA LEU A 227 13.31 -9.76 -8.27
C LEU A 227 14.59 -9.25 -7.63
N SER A 228 15.54 -10.15 -7.38
CA SER A 228 16.88 -9.83 -6.89
C SER A 228 17.67 -9.04 -7.91
N ARG A 229 18.23 -7.91 -7.46
CA ARG A 229 19.09 -7.05 -8.29
C ARG A 229 20.33 -7.80 -8.77
N GLY A 230 20.67 -7.65 -10.04
CA GLY A 230 21.88 -8.22 -10.63
C GLY A 230 21.84 -9.74 -10.81
N GLN A 231 20.67 -10.36 -10.64
CA GLN A 231 20.43 -11.77 -10.97
C GLN A 231 19.85 -11.89 -12.38
N THR A 232 20.15 -13.01 -13.02
CA THR A 232 19.59 -13.36 -14.33
C THR A 232 18.32 -14.18 -14.14
N TYR A 233 17.28 -13.83 -14.89
CA TYR A 233 16.02 -14.56 -14.94
C TYR A 233 15.72 -15.06 -16.35
N SER A 234 14.82 -16.05 -16.43
CA SER A 234 14.32 -16.60 -17.68
C SER A 234 12.80 -16.61 -17.70
N VAL A 235 12.20 -16.15 -18.79
CA VAL A 235 10.76 -16.32 -19.04
C VAL A 235 10.60 -17.50 -19.99
N GLN A 236 9.65 -18.39 -19.69
CA GLN A 236 9.26 -19.52 -20.51
C GLN A 236 7.76 -19.41 -20.82
N ILE A 237 7.37 -19.68 -22.06
CA ILE A 237 5.97 -19.81 -22.46
C ILE A 237 5.69 -21.30 -22.67
N SER A 238 4.76 -21.85 -21.90
CA SER A 238 4.33 -23.24 -21.98
C SER A 238 3.13 -23.38 -22.92
N PRO A 239 3.07 -24.40 -23.80
CA PRO A 239 1.93 -24.73 -24.64
C PRO A 239 0.72 -25.23 -23.84
N TYR A 240 0.76 -25.19 -22.50
CA TYR A 240 -0.35 -25.59 -21.64
C TYR A 240 -0.66 -24.52 -20.59
N GLY A 241 -1.94 -24.44 -20.20
CA GLY A 241 -2.52 -23.62 -19.13
C GLY A 241 -2.37 -24.19 -17.72
N ASP A 242 -1.72 -25.37 -17.56
CA ASP A 242 -1.35 -25.91 -16.25
C ASP A 242 0.04 -25.41 -15.83
N LEU A 243 0.15 -24.90 -14.59
CA LEU A 243 1.37 -24.36 -14.00
C LEU A 243 2.42 -25.44 -13.66
N ARG A 244 2.14 -26.72 -13.94
CA ARG A 244 3.06 -27.86 -13.73
C ARG A 244 3.93 -28.07 -14.97
N SER A 245 5.21 -27.72 -14.84
CA SER A 245 6.24 -27.90 -15.86
C SER A 245 6.23 -29.31 -16.49
N SER A 246 6.12 -29.41 -17.81
CA SER A 246 6.56 -30.59 -18.56
C SER A 246 7.70 -30.20 -19.52
N PRO A 247 8.87 -30.87 -19.45
CA PRO A 247 9.97 -30.67 -20.39
C PRO A 247 9.55 -31.07 -21.81
N GLY A 248 9.83 -30.24 -22.81
CA GLY A 248 9.53 -30.50 -24.24
C GLY A 248 8.78 -29.38 -24.97
N SER A 249 8.42 -28.33 -24.24
CA SER A 249 7.60 -27.21 -24.70
C SER A 249 8.39 -26.14 -25.46
N LEU A 250 7.72 -25.50 -26.42
CA LEU A 250 8.19 -24.42 -27.29
C LEU A 250 8.74 -23.24 -26.47
N SER A 251 10.00 -23.31 -26.07
CA SER A 251 10.59 -22.43 -25.07
C SER A 251 11.24 -21.25 -25.77
N VAL A 252 10.53 -20.12 -25.86
CA VAL A 252 11.22 -18.85 -26.06
C VAL A 252 11.91 -18.53 -24.74
N LEU A 253 13.19 -18.87 -24.66
CA LEU A 253 14.01 -18.60 -23.50
C LEU A 253 14.60 -17.19 -23.62
N ILE A 254 14.12 -16.25 -22.81
CA ILE A 254 14.75 -14.94 -22.69
C ILE A 254 15.81 -15.01 -21.60
N ASN A 255 17.08 -15.07 -21.99
CA ASN A 255 18.21 -15.10 -21.05
C ASN A 255 18.73 -13.69 -20.76
N ASN A 256 19.44 -13.54 -19.63
CA ASN A 256 20.17 -12.33 -19.25
C ASN A 256 19.29 -11.08 -19.06
N LEU A 257 18.06 -11.28 -18.61
CA LEU A 257 17.21 -10.18 -18.16
C LEU A 257 17.86 -9.54 -16.92
N LEU A 258 18.46 -8.36 -17.08
CA LEU A 258 19.01 -7.59 -15.97
C LEU A 258 17.86 -6.93 -15.22
N SER A 259 17.63 -7.35 -13.97
CA SER A 259 16.78 -6.62 -13.05
C SER A 259 17.40 -5.23 -12.78
N ASP A 260 16.66 -4.18 -13.11
CA ASP A 260 17.07 -2.80 -12.83
C ASP A 260 16.84 -2.43 -11.36
N ALA A 261 17.10 -1.18 -11.01
CA ALA A 261 16.86 -0.67 -9.67
C ALA A 261 15.38 -0.81 -9.24
N ASN A 262 14.43 -1.05 -10.16
CA ASN A 262 12.99 -1.19 -9.95
C ASN A 262 12.49 -2.63 -9.85
N GLY A 263 13.37 -3.62 -10.02
CA GLY A 263 12.99 -5.03 -10.15
C GLY A 263 12.29 -5.33 -11.48
N VAL A 264 12.19 -4.32 -12.35
CA VAL A 264 11.44 -4.35 -13.60
C VAL A 264 12.36 -4.80 -14.73
N ILE A 265 11.83 -5.62 -15.62
CA ILE A 265 12.52 -6.04 -16.85
C ILE A 265 11.73 -5.48 -18.03
N LEU A 266 12.02 -4.25 -18.45
CA LEU A 266 11.48 -3.73 -19.71
C LEU A 266 12.38 -4.17 -20.86
N GLN A 267 12.04 -5.30 -21.48
CA GLN A 267 12.74 -5.79 -22.65
C GLN A 267 11.76 -6.10 -23.77
N THR A 268 11.88 -5.36 -24.88
CA THR A 268 11.37 -5.81 -26.18
C THR A 268 12.15 -7.05 -26.57
N ILE A 269 11.47 -8.11 -27.00
CA ILE A 269 12.13 -9.36 -27.45
C ILE A 269 12.07 -9.40 -28.99
N PRO A 270 13.12 -8.96 -29.70
CA PRO A 270 13.16 -9.14 -31.14
C PRO A 270 13.26 -10.63 -31.46
N GLY A 271 12.43 -11.14 -32.36
CA GLY A 271 12.49 -12.56 -32.79
C GLY A 271 11.53 -13.52 -32.10
N LEU A 272 10.60 -13.05 -31.24
CA LEU A 272 9.39 -13.84 -30.88
C LEU A 272 8.54 -14.18 -32.13
N ALA A 273 8.77 -13.41 -33.19
CA ALA A 273 8.15 -13.42 -34.52
C ALA A 273 8.05 -14.79 -35.22
N VAL A 274 8.85 -15.79 -34.84
CA VAL A 274 8.85 -17.07 -35.56
C VAL A 274 7.77 -18.03 -35.04
N LEU A 275 7.14 -17.75 -33.89
CA LEU A 275 6.43 -18.83 -33.17
C LEU A 275 5.06 -18.54 -32.54
N ALA A 276 4.49 -17.35 -32.57
CA ALA A 276 3.09 -17.19 -32.13
C ALA A 276 2.44 -15.84 -32.52
N PRO A 277 1.48 -15.78 -33.46
CA PRO A 277 0.53 -14.66 -33.56
C PRO A 277 -0.41 -14.62 -32.34
N LEU A 278 -1.14 -13.53 -32.06
CA LEU A 278 -2.18 -13.55 -31.00
C LEU A 278 -3.37 -14.43 -31.43
N SER A 279 -3.54 -14.69 -32.72
CA SER A 279 -4.60 -15.55 -33.27
C SER A 279 -4.03 -16.62 -34.21
N GLY A 280 -4.60 -17.82 -34.21
CA GLY A 280 -4.21 -18.96 -35.04
C GLY A 280 -3.72 -20.15 -34.22
N ALA A 281 -3.29 -21.21 -34.91
CA ALA A 281 -2.87 -22.48 -34.29
C ALA A 281 -1.68 -22.33 -33.32
N ASN A 282 -0.85 -21.32 -33.51
CA ASN A 282 0.32 -21.06 -32.66
C ASN A 282 0.08 -19.93 -31.66
N SER A 283 -1.17 -19.60 -31.32
CA SER A 283 -1.46 -18.44 -30.47
C SER A 283 -0.86 -18.54 -29.07
N VAL A 284 -0.33 -17.45 -28.49
CA VAL A 284 0.06 -17.43 -27.06
C VAL A 284 -1.13 -17.34 -26.10
N VAL A 285 -2.35 -17.11 -26.57
CA VAL A 285 -3.53 -16.98 -25.70
C VAL A 285 -3.94 -18.34 -25.13
N GLY A 286 -4.29 -18.38 -23.84
CA GLY A 286 -4.63 -19.61 -23.13
C GLY A 286 -3.42 -20.44 -22.67
N HIS A 287 -2.21 -19.97 -22.97
CA HIS A 287 -0.95 -20.58 -22.58
C HIS A 287 -0.41 -20.04 -21.26
N THR A 288 0.46 -20.78 -20.59
CA THR A 288 1.08 -20.32 -19.34
C THR A 288 2.39 -19.61 -19.61
N VAL A 289 2.60 -18.45 -19.00
CA VAL A 289 3.92 -17.83 -18.87
C VAL A 289 4.47 -18.18 -17.50
N VAL A 290 5.72 -18.65 -17.45
CA VAL A 290 6.44 -18.99 -16.22
C VAL A 290 7.75 -18.21 -16.18
N LEU A 291 8.04 -17.55 -15.07
CA LEU A 291 9.35 -17.01 -14.78
C LEU A 291 10.15 -18.02 -13.95
N THR A 292 11.37 -18.32 -14.36
CA THR A 292 12.31 -19.14 -13.60
C THR A 292 13.55 -18.35 -13.19
N ASP A 293 14.15 -18.72 -12.06
CA ASP A 293 15.49 -18.24 -11.67
C ASP A 293 16.60 -18.93 -12.49
N ALA A 294 17.86 -18.57 -12.20
CA ALA A 294 19.04 -19.15 -12.84
C ALA A 294 19.20 -20.67 -12.61
N ASN A 295 18.50 -21.25 -11.63
CA ASN A 295 18.47 -22.69 -11.35
C ASN A 295 17.23 -23.38 -11.96
N VAL A 296 16.46 -22.69 -12.81
CA VAL A 296 15.26 -23.19 -13.48
C VAL A 296 14.11 -23.52 -12.51
N TYR A 297 14.11 -22.94 -11.30
CA TYR A 297 12.97 -23.08 -10.39
C TYR A 297 11.85 -22.12 -10.79
N PRO A 298 10.60 -22.60 -10.97
CA PRO A 298 9.46 -21.73 -11.27
C PRO A 298 9.16 -20.82 -10.08
N LEU A 299 9.27 -19.51 -10.32
CA LEU A 299 8.98 -18.47 -9.34
C LEU A 299 7.53 -18.05 -9.46
N VAL A 300 7.14 -17.53 -10.63
CA VAL A 300 5.79 -17.01 -10.89
C VAL A 300 5.26 -17.50 -12.21
N GLY A 301 3.95 -17.55 -12.33
CA GLY A 301 3.30 -17.81 -13.60
C GLY A 301 1.84 -17.47 -13.61
N GLY A 302 1.26 -17.58 -14.78
CA GLY A 302 -0.15 -17.30 -15.03
C GLY A 302 -0.52 -17.65 -16.46
N VAL A 303 -1.82 -17.65 -16.74
CA VAL A 303 -2.36 -17.93 -18.06
C VAL A 303 -2.55 -16.63 -18.84
N VAL A 304 -2.16 -16.61 -20.11
CA VAL A 304 -2.33 -15.47 -21.01
C VAL A 304 -3.81 -15.32 -21.38
N GLY A 305 -4.40 -14.20 -20.96
CA GLY A 305 -5.76 -13.79 -21.24
C GLY A 305 -5.85 -12.70 -22.30
N ILE A 306 -7.01 -12.60 -22.95
CA ILE A 306 -7.34 -11.59 -23.95
C ILE A 306 -7.78 -10.31 -23.24
N VAL A 307 -7.35 -9.14 -23.74
CA VAL A 307 -7.76 -7.83 -23.19
C VAL A 307 -8.44 -6.98 -24.24
N SER A 308 -9.39 -6.13 -23.83
CA SER A 308 -10.19 -5.28 -24.73
C SER A 308 -9.45 -4.01 -25.22
N SER A 309 -8.35 -3.64 -24.58
CA SER A 309 -7.52 -2.47 -24.92
C SER A 309 -6.11 -2.63 -24.35
N ASN A 310 -5.15 -1.84 -24.84
CA ASN A 310 -3.77 -1.83 -24.30
C ASN A 310 -3.80 -1.57 -22.78
N PRO A 311 -3.42 -2.54 -21.94
CA PRO A 311 -3.25 -2.30 -20.53
C PRO A 311 -1.89 -1.62 -20.34
N ASN A 312 -1.86 -0.29 -20.22
CA ASN A 312 -0.63 0.50 -20.09
C ASN A 312 0.39 -0.22 -19.18
N ASN A 313 1.56 -0.58 -19.73
CA ASN A 313 2.55 -1.38 -18.98
C ASN A 313 3.21 -0.58 -17.83
N THR A 314 2.98 0.74 -17.78
CA THR A 314 3.34 1.62 -16.66
C THR A 314 2.50 1.36 -15.41
N ASP A 315 1.29 0.84 -15.56
CA ASP A 315 0.27 0.73 -14.50
C ASP A 315 0.41 -0.51 -13.62
N ILE A 316 1.42 -1.35 -13.86
CA ILE A 316 1.61 -2.53 -13.00
C ILE A 316 2.04 -2.09 -11.62
N VAL A 317 1.06 -2.21 -10.74
CA VAL A 317 0.89 -2.14 -9.30
C VAL A 317 1.76 -3.01 -8.35
N CYS A 318 3.10 -3.21 -8.44
CA CYS A 318 3.91 -3.88 -7.37
C CYS A 318 3.31 -3.58 -5.97
N PRO A 319 2.68 -4.56 -5.32
CA PRO A 319 2.09 -4.33 -4.03
C PRO A 319 3.22 -3.94 -3.07
N VAL A 320 3.03 -2.87 -2.30
CA VAL A 320 3.88 -2.65 -1.11
C VAL A 320 3.75 -3.95 -0.30
N GLU A 321 4.86 -4.63 -0.04
CA GLU A 321 4.92 -5.91 0.70
C GLU A 321 5.27 -5.67 2.17
N TRP A 322 6.00 -4.57 2.45
CA TRP A 322 6.50 -4.23 3.77
C TRP A 322 6.15 -2.79 4.15
N ALA A 323 5.79 -2.61 5.41
CA ALA A 323 5.66 -1.32 6.06
C ALA A 323 6.43 -1.33 7.38
N SER A 324 6.80 -0.16 7.87
CA SER A 324 7.40 -0.02 9.19
C SER A 324 6.91 1.24 9.88
N ALA A 325 6.96 1.25 11.19
CA ALA A 325 6.66 2.41 12.01
C ALA A 325 7.69 2.51 13.13
N VAL A 326 8.29 3.69 13.28
CA VAL A 326 9.07 4.04 14.47
C VAL A 326 8.14 4.77 15.43
N LEU A 327 7.90 4.15 16.58
CA LEU A 327 7.10 4.70 17.66
C LEU A 327 7.98 5.55 18.57
N ASN A 328 7.66 6.84 18.64
CA ASN A 328 8.26 7.78 19.56
C ASN A 328 7.38 7.95 20.81
N PRO A 329 7.96 8.22 21.99
CA PRO A 329 7.18 8.44 23.19
C PRO A 329 6.28 9.68 23.04
N THR A 330 5.06 9.57 23.56
CA THR A 330 4.20 10.73 23.81
C THR A 330 4.64 11.46 25.10
N VAL A 331 4.01 12.60 25.39
CA VAL A 331 4.26 13.36 26.61
C VAL A 331 4.11 12.46 27.86
N ASN A 332 5.06 12.57 28.78
CA ASN A 332 5.13 11.77 30.02
C ASN A 332 5.31 10.25 29.81
N SER A 333 5.72 9.81 28.62
CA SER A 333 6.04 8.42 28.34
C SER A 333 7.51 8.26 27.96
N THR A 334 8.05 7.07 28.19
CA THR A 334 9.36 6.64 27.68
C THR A 334 9.24 5.51 26.65
N VAL A 335 8.01 5.08 26.35
CA VAL A 335 7.72 3.97 25.44
C VAL A 335 8.17 4.31 24.03
N LYS A 336 8.98 3.43 23.44
CA LYS A 336 9.49 3.59 22.08
C LYS A 336 9.80 2.24 21.46
N GLY A 337 9.90 2.21 20.14
CA GLY A 337 10.33 1.03 19.43
C GLY A 337 10.03 1.07 17.95
N SER A 338 10.22 -0.07 17.29
CA SER A 338 10.00 -0.23 15.86
C SER A 338 9.10 -1.42 15.62
N VAL A 339 8.13 -1.23 14.73
CA VAL A 339 7.19 -2.26 14.30
C VAL A 339 7.26 -2.39 12.79
N TYR A 340 7.24 -3.63 12.31
CA TYR A 340 7.24 -4.01 10.91
C TYR A 340 5.94 -4.73 10.59
N PHE A 341 5.43 -4.49 9.39
CA PHE A 341 4.27 -5.13 8.84
C PHE A 341 4.68 -5.77 7.53
N ARG A 342 4.29 -7.03 7.34
CA ARG A 342 4.59 -7.79 6.13
C ARG A 342 3.34 -8.48 5.65
N ARG A 343 2.98 -8.27 4.38
CA ARG A 343 1.91 -9.05 3.74
C ARG A 343 2.34 -10.50 3.57
N ILE A 344 1.45 -11.42 3.92
CA ILE A 344 1.65 -12.87 3.73
C ILE A 344 0.36 -13.51 3.19
N GLY A 345 0.49 -14.61 2.43
CA GLY A 345 -0.65 -15.41 1.99
C GLY A 345 -1.55 -14.76 0.95
N GLY A 346 -1.00 -14.04 -0.04
CA GLY A 346 -1.77 -13.52 -1.18
C GLY A 346 -2.78 -12.42 -0.81
N ASP A 347 -2.46 -11.60 0.19
CA ASP A 347 -3.22 -10.44 0.71
C ASP A 347 -4.26 -10.74 1.80
N ALA A 348 -4.37 -11.99 2.23
CA ALA A 348 -5.30 -12.37 3.29
C ALA A 348 -4.84 -11.92 4.70
N ASN A 349 -3.51 -11.86 4.94
CA ASN A 349 -2.95 -11.73 6.28
C ASN A 349 -1.77 -10.75 6.35
N VAL A 350 -1.55 -10.18 7.54
CA VAL A 350 -0.38 -9.37 7.88
C VAL A 350 0.40 -10.02 9.00
N GLN A 351 1.68 -10.29 8.77
CA GLN A 351 2.63 -10.55 9.83
C GLN A 351 3.08 -9.22 10.42
N VAL A 352 2.96 -9.06 11.73
CA VAL A 352 3.47 -7.92 12.48
C VAL A 352 4.60 -8.42 13.36
N SER A 353 5.74 -7.75 13.27
CA SER A 353 6.91 -8.04 14.10
C SER A 353 7.54 -6.76 14.62
N GLY A 354 8.35 -6.82 15.67
CA GLY A 354 8.98 -5.62 16.20
C GLY A 354 9.42 -5.74 17.64
N GLN A 355 9.94 -4.64 18.16
CA GLN A 355 10.33 -4.53 19.57
C GLN A 355 9.88 -3.18 20.12
N LEU A 356 9.28 -3.21 21.30
CA LEU A 356 8.93 -2.03 22.10
C LEU A 356 9.64 -2.12 23.45
N THR A 357 10.06 -0.98 23.98
CA THR A 357 10.72 -0.87 25.30
C THR A 357 10.14 0.32 26.07
N GLY A 358 10.37 0.36 27.38
CA GLY A 358 9.91 1.45 28.25
C GLY A 358 8.46 1.29 28.73
N LEU A 359 7.84 0.13 28.50
CA LEU A 359 6.53 -0.20 29.04
C LEU A 359 6.63 -0.55 30.52
N ALA A 360 5.50 -0.54 31.23
CA ALA A 360 5.50 -1.05 32.60
C ALA A 360 5.81 -2.57 32.58
N PRO A 361 6.65 -3.08 33.49
CA PRO A 361 6.96 -4.51 33.54
C PRO A 361 5.73 -5.38 33.80
N ASN A 362 5.62 -6.50 33.07
CA ASN A 362 4.56 -7.51 33.23
C ASN A 362 3.12 -6.98 33.08
N THR A 363 2.92 -5.89 32.35
CA THR A 363 1.60 -5.34 32.03
C THR A 363 1.21 -5.60 30.57
N THR A 364 -0.09 -5.52 30.31
CA THR A 364 -0.66 -5.65 28.97
C THR A 364 -1.08 -4.27 28.46
N HIS A 365 -0.85 -4.02 27.17
CA HIS A 365 -1.03 -2.74 26.51
C HIS A 365 -1.75 -2.91 25.20
N ALA A 366 -2.76 -2.09 24.94
CA ALA A 366 -3.42 -2.10 23.64
C ALA A 366 -2.51 -1.57 22.52
N PHE A 367 -2.75 -2.08 21.32
CA PHE A 367 -1.97 -1.83 20.12
C PHE A 367 -2.94 -1.63 18.96
N HIS A 368 -2.99 -0.42 18.40
CA HIS A 368 -3.99 -0.07 17.38
C HIS A 368 -3.41 0.79 16.26
N VAL A 369 -3.97 0.62 15.06
CA VAL A 369 -3.82 1.58 13.97
C VAL A 369 -4.94 2.62 14.07
N HIS A 370 -4.54 3.87 14.13
CA HIS A 370 -5.43 5.03 14.19
C HIS A 370 -5.65 5.65 12.82
N GLU A 371 -6.71 6.42 12.66
CA GLU A 371 -7.16 6.92 11.36
C GLU A 371 -6.12 7.84 10.68
N PHE A 372 -5.49 8.73 11.42
CA PHE A 372 -4.58 9.75 10.89
C PHE A 372 -3.13 9.47 11.29
N GLY A 373 -2.19 9.71 10.37
CA GLY A 373 -0.76 9.77 10.64
C GLY A 373 -0.31 11.16 11.08
N ASP A 374 -1.20 11.92 11.73
CA ASP A 374 -0.92 13.25 12.24
C ASP A 374 -0.36 13.15 13.66
N LEU A 375 0.94 13.45 13.81
CA LEU A 375 1.65 13.38 15.09
C LEU A 375 1.79 14.76 15.76
N SER A 376 1.06 15.78 15.30
CA SER A 376 1.22 17.17 15.76
C SER A 376 0.91 17.39 17.24
N SER A 377 0.05 16.56 17.84
CA SER A 377 -0.17 16.56 19.29
C SER A 377 0.86 15.69 20.01
N SER A 378 1.47 16.24 21.07
CA SER A 378 2.44 15.53 21.90
C SER A 378 1.87 14.35 22.69
N ASP A 379 0.56 14.31 22.93
CA ASP A 379 -0.16 13.21 23.60
C ASP A 379 -0.73 12.18 22.62
N GLY A 380 -0.51 12.39 21.31
CA GLY A 380 -0.97 11.55 20.22
C GLY A 380 -2.45 11.62 19.88
N LEU A 381 -3.24 12.56 20.42
CA LEU A 381 -4.67 12.70 20.11
C LEU A 381 -4.97 13.02 18.63
N SER A 382 -4.05 13.69 17.93
CA SER A 382 -4.19 14.08 16.51
C SER A 382 -4.28 12.90 15.56
N THR A 383 -3.87 11.69 15.97
CA THR A 383 -4.06 10.49 15.16
C THR A 383 -5.52 10.06 15.05
N GLY A 384 -6.45 10.68 15.79
CA GLY A 384 -7.89 10.41 15.71
C GLY A 384 -8.30 9.12 16.41
N GLY A 385 -9.42 8.53 16.00
CA GLY A 385 -9.91 7.23 16.50
C GLY A 385 -9.20 6.04 15.85
N HIS A 386 -9.62 4.82 16.18
CA HIS A 386 -9.15 3.62 15.50
C HIS A 386 -9.54 3.68 14.03
N TYR A 387 -8.72 3.13 13.14
CA TYR A 387 -9.02 3.13 11.73
C TYR A 387 -10.24 2.26 11.40
N ASN A 388 -11.35 2.91 11.06
CA ASN A 388 -12.65 2.27 10.86
C ASN A 388 -13.32 2.69 9.55
N PRO A 389 -12.80 2.27 8.39
CA PRO A 389 -13.31 2.71 7.10
C PRO A 389 -14.69 2.10 6.76
N TYR A 390 -15.11 1.04 7.45
CA TYR A 390 -16.39 0.38 7.25
C TYR A 390 -17.47 0.82 8.26
N GLY A 391 -17.15 1.70 9.21
CA GLY A 391 -18.09 2.12 10.25
C GLY A 391 -18.55 0.98 11.16
N THR A 392 -17.71 -0.04 11.36
CA THR A 392 -18.00 -1.19 12.23
C THR A 392 -17.85 -0.82 13.72
N VAL A 393 -18.29 -1.70 14.62
CA VAL A 393 -18.01 -1.55 16.05
C VAL A 393 -16.57 -1.97 16.36
N HIS A 394 -16.00 -1.46 17.45
CA HIS A 394 -14.72 -1.93 17.97
C HIS A 394 -14.81 -3.41 18.42
N GLY A 395 -13.71 -4.15 18.33
CA GLY A 395 -13.60 -5.46 18.97
C GLY A 395 -12.18 -6.04 18.94
N LEU A 396 -11.91 -7.02 19.81
CA LEU A 396 -10.62 -7.73 19.83
C LEU A 396 -10.34 -8.44 18.48
N PRO A 397 -9.06 -8.77 18.14
CA PRO A 397 -8.69 -9.36 16.85
C PRO A 397 -9.38 -10.67 16.45
N GLU A 398 -10.00 -11.37 17.39
CA GLU A 398 -10.78 -12.59 17.13
C GLU A 398 -12.23 -12.28 16.71
N THR A 399 -12.69 -11.03 16.96
CA THR A 399 -14.07 -10.58 16.74
C THR A 399 -14.23 -10.08 15.30
N ILE A 400 -15.28 -10.54 14.63
CA ILE A 400 -15.68 -10.06 13.29
C ILE A 400 -17.18 -9.76 13.32
N PRO A 401 -17.63 -8.56 12.91
CA PRO A 401 -16.82 -7.41 12.46
C PRO A 401 -16.13 -6.67 13.62
N ARG A 402 -15.01 -6.00 13.32
CA ARG A 402 -14.25 -5.09 14.22
C ARG A 402 -13.71 -3.89 13.43
N HIS A 403 -13.07 -2.90 14.05
CA HIS A 403 -12.36 -1.88 13.27
C HIS A 403 -11.15 -2.50 12.56
N ILE A 404 -10.78 -1.94 11.40
CA ILE A 404 -9.56 -2.35 10.68
C ILE A 404 -8.31 -2.06 11.51
N GLY A 405 -8.36 -1.03 12.36
CA GLY A 405 -7.28 -0.66 13.26
C GLY A 405 -7.17 -1.47 14.55
N ASP A 406 -8.06 -2.44 14.80
CA ASP A 406 -8.07 -3.20 16.06
C ASP A 406 -7.08 -4.38 16.00
N PHE A 407 -5.87 -4.19 16.56
CA PHE A 407 -4.84 -5.21 16.68
C PHE A 407 -4.73 -5.77 18.13
N GLY A 408 -5.62 -5.35 19.04
CA GLY A 408 -5.74 -5.93 20.36
C GLY A 408 -4.57 -5.60 21.27
N ASN A 409 -3.95 -6.63 21.86
CA ASN A 409 -3.09 -6.49 23.03
C ASN A 409 -1.67 -7.04 22.84
N LEU A 410 -0.71 -6.36 23.46
CA LEU A 410 0.69 -6.77 23.61
C LEU A 410 1.04 -6.90 25.09
N LYS A 411 1.79 -7.94 25.45
CA LYS A 411 2.21 -8.18 26.84
C LYS A 411 3.69 -7.89 27.02
N ALA A 412 4.02 -6.93 27.89
CA ALA A 412 5.39 -6.61 28.25
C ALA A 412 5.97 -7.67 29.19
N ASP A 413 7.25 -7.97 29.04
CA ASP A 413 8.00 -8.84 29.93
C ASP A 413 8.40 -8.14 31.24
N LEU A 414 9.20 -8.83 32.07
CA LEU A 414 9.67 -8.32 33.36
C LEU A 414 10.62 -7.10 33.24
N THR A 415 11.06 -6.76 32.04
CA THR A 415 11.90 -5.59 31.76
C THR A 415 11.13 -4.42 31.16
N GLY A 416 9.82 -4.58 30.92
CA GLY A 416 9.04 -3.58 30.19
C GLY A 416 9.28 -3.62 28.68
N THR A 417 9.70 -4.78 28.16
CA THR A 417 9.97 -5.00 26.74
C THR A 417 8.89 -5.88 26.12
N VAL A 418 8.48 -5.59 24.89
CA VAL A 418 7.64 -6.46 24.06
C VAL A 418 8.43 -6.87 22.82
N LEU A 419 8.47 -8.18 22.53
CA LEU A 419 8.84 -8.71 21.22
C LEU A 419 7.58 -9.13 20.49
N ILE A 420 7.27 -8.47 19.39
CA ILE A 420 6.08 -8.75 18.59
C ILE A 420 6.44 -9.78 17.52
N ASN A 421 5.62 -10.81 17.39
CA ASN A 421 5.66 -11.75 16.27
C ASN A 421 4.28 -12.41 16.13
N SER A 422 3.35 -11.68 15.53
CA SER A 422 1.94 -12.06 15.44
C SER A 422 1.47 -12.01 14.00
N ILE A 423 0.47 -12.83 13.68
CA ILE A 423 -0.22 -12.79 12.39
C ILE A 423 -1.65 -12.33 12.65
N TYR A 424 -2.08 -11.33 11.89
CA TYR A 424 -3.43 -10.79 11.95
C TYR A 424 -4.18 -11.20 10.67
N ASN A 425 -5.32 -11.84 10.87
CA ASN A 425 -6.18 -12.36 9.80
C ASN A 425 -7.29 -11.36 9.44
N GLY A 426 -7.66 -11.33 8.16
CA GLY A 426 -8.90 -10.73 7.65
C GLY A 426 -8.84 -9.21 7.49
N SER A 427 -9.10 -8.71 6.27
CA SER A 427 -9.34 -7.31 5.86
C SER A 427 -8.38 -6.19 6.31
N ILE A 428 -7.47 -6.43 7.26
CA ILE A 428 -6.63 -5.42 7.92
C ILE A 428 -5.66 -4.76 6.95
N THR A 429 -5.24 -5.48 5.90
CA THR A 429 -4.63 -4.87 4.72
C THR A 429 -4.97 -5.71 3.49
N GLN A 430 -6.00 -5.36 2.73
CA GLN A 430 -6.21 -5.92 1.37
C GLN A 430 -5.21 -5.30 0.37
N GLY A 431 -3.99 -5.20 0.85
CA GLY A 431 -2.90 -4.41 0.36
C GLY A 431 -2.78 -3.03 0.97
N PHE A 432 -1.54 -2.68 1.26
CA PHE A 432 -1.08 -1.33 1.60
C PHE A 432 -1.40 -0.29 0.51
N SER A 433 -1.97 -0.69 -0.63
CA SER A 433 -2.45 0.18 -1.71
C SER A 433 -3.98 0.29 -1.82
N SER A 434 -4.74 -0.36 -0.92
CA SER A 434 -6.21 -0.49 -0.98
C SER A 434 -6.96 0.47 -0.04
N PHE A 435 -8.29 0.47 -0.13
CA PHE A 435 -9.20 1.16 0.80
C PHE A 435 -8.92 0.81 2.26
N THR A 436 -8.41 -0.38 2.59
CA THR A 436 -8.06 -0.75 3.98
C THR A 436 -6.58 -0.53 4.32
N SER A 437 -5.83 0.20 3.49
CA SER A 437 -4.42 0.47 3.74
C SER A 437 -4.20 1.19 5.07
N ILE A 438 -3.17 0.74 5.78
CA ILE A 438 -2.65 1.35 7.02
C ILE A 438 -1.44 2.27 6.77
N ILE A 439 -0.96 2.39 5.54
CA ILE A 439 0.18 3.28 5.24
C ILE A 439 -0.23 4.73 5.40
N GLY A 440 0.68 5.54 5.94
CA GLY A 440 0.44 6.94 6.27
C GLY A 440 -0.49 7.13 7.47
N ARG A 441 -0.92 6.05 8.14
CA ARG A 441 -1.76 6.11 9.34
C ARG A 441 -0.92 6.07 10.61
N GLY A 442 -1.53 6.46 11.72
CA GLY A 442 -0.91 6.45 13.04
C GLY A 442 -0.90 5.05 13.65
N LEU A 443 0.20 4.66 14.26
CA LEU A 443 0.32 3.47 15.10
C LEU A 443 0.42 3.92 16.55
N ILE A 444 -0.41 3.38 17.44
CA ILE A 444 -0.47 3.78 18.85
C ILE A 444 -0.26 2.58 19.77
N ILE A 445 0.58 2.77 20.79
CA ILE A 445 0.62 1.91 21.98
C ILE A 445 -0.14 2.62 23.10
N HIS A 446 -1.04 1.91 23.77
CA HIS A 446 -1.84 2.46 24.87
C HIS A 446 -1.35 2.05 26.26
N ALA A 447 -1.84 2.76 27.28
CA ALA A 447 -1.46 2.55 28.67
C ALA A 447 -2.10 1.31 29.30
N LEU A 448 -3.34 0.98 28.90
CA LEU A 448 -4.12 -0.12 29.46
C LEU A 448 -4.38 -1.19 28.40
N PRO A 449 -4.79 -2.40 28.82
CA PRO A 449 -5.27 -3.43 27.90
C PRO A 449 -6.53 -2.96 27.15
N ASP A 450 -6.66 -3.41 25.91
CA ASP A 450 -7.92 -3.41 25.18
C ASP A 450 -8.82 -4.51 25.76
N ASP A 451 -9.99 -4.11 26.28
CA ASP A 451 -11.01 -5.01 26.83
C ASP A 451 -12.16 -5.34 25.85
N GLY A 452 -12.11 -4.83 24.61
CA GLY A 452 -13.14 -4.99 23.58
C GLY A 452 -14.39 -4.12 23.77
N SER A 453 -14.46 -3.27 24.79
CA SER A 453 -15.59 -2.39 25.04
C SER A 453 -15.68 -1.22 24.06
N GLN A 454 -16.89 -0.70 23.83
CA GLN A 454 -17.06 0.46 22.95
C GLN A 454 -16.64 1.77 23.67
N PRO A 455 -16.12 2.76 22.93
CA PRO A 455 -15.85 2.74 21.47
C PRO A 455 -14.44 2.25 21.11
N ASN A 456 -13.55 2.02 22.07
CA ASN A 456 -12.11 1.88 21.84
C ASN A 456 -11.38 1.03 22.89
N GLY A 457 -12.07 0.07 23.50
CA GLY A 457 -11.48 -0.96 24.36
C GLY A 457 -10.99 -0.48 25.71
N ALA A 458 -11.45 0.68 26.18
CA ALA A 458 -11.01 1.33 27.42
C ALA A 458 -9.47 1.42 27.59
N ALA A 459 -8.73 1.48 26.47
CA ALA A 459 -7.27 1.34 26.44
C ALA A 459 -6.49 2.51 27.12
N GLY A 460 -7.16 3.61 27.44
CA GLY A 460 -6.57 4.72 28.17
C GLY A 460 -5.57 5.56 27.34
N ALA A 461 -4.63 6.20 28.03
CA ALA A 461 -3.68 7.16 27.44
C ALA A 461 -2.81 6.52 26.34
N ARG A 462 -2.42 7.31 25.35
CA ARG A 462 -1.51 6.90 24.26
C ARG A 462 -0.08 7.09 24.75
N LEU A 463 0.71 6.02 24.83
CA LEU A 463 2.08 6.02 25.36
C LEU A 463 3.14 6.22 24.28
N ALA A 464 2.87 5.82 23.05
CA ALA A 464 3.78 6.03 21.94
C ALA A 464 3.01 6.16 20.63
N GLN A 465 3.58 6.91 19.70
CA GLN A 465 2.98 7.18 18.39
C GLN A 465 4.02 7.15 17.27
N GLY A 466 3.61 6.73 16.08
CA GLY A 466 4.43 6.74 14.87
C GLY A 466 3.56 6.67 13.63
N VAL A 467 4.09 7.13 12.49
CA VAL A 467 3.42 6.94 11.19
C VAL A 467 3.91 5.64 10.57
N ILE A 468 2.99 4.84 10.03
CA ILE A 468 3.31 3.63 9.28
C ILE A 468 3.77 4.03 7.87
N GLY A 469 5.07 3.93 7.63
CA GLY A 469 5.73 4.21 6.36
C GLY A 469 5.93 2.97 5.49
N ILE A 470 6.19 3.19 4.19
CA ILE A 470 6.62 2.14 3.27
C ILE A 470 8.02 1.69 3.68
N ALA A 471 8.21 0.40 3.97
CA ALA A 471 9.51 -0.11 4.42
C ALA A 471 10.41 -0.50 3.24
N ASN A 472 11.72 -0.31 3.40
CA ASN A 472 12.71 -0.66 2.39
C ASN A 472 13.16 -2.09 2.55
N THR A 473 13.03 -2.85 1.48
CA THR A 473 13.39 -4.26 1.45
C THR A 473 14.86 -4.44 1.08
N GLN A 474 15.83 -3.68 1.59
CA GLN A 474 17.26 -4.02 1.39
C GLN A 474 17.74 -5.23 2.21
N SER A 475 16.80 -6.00 2.77
CA SER A 475 16.93 -7.44 3.01
C SER A 475 15.90 -8.30 2.26
N ASN A 476 15.35 -7.86 1.11
CA ASN A 476 14.70 -8.59 -0.03
C ASN A 476 13.80 -7.72 -0.97
N ASN A 477 14.40 -6.95 -1.91
CA ASN A 477 13.93 -6.52 -3.26
C ASN A 477 12.62 -5.71 -3.56
N LEU A 478 12.82 -4.40 -3.77
CA LEU A 478 12.33 -3.45 -4.80
C LEU A 478 10.83 -3.05 -4.97
N LEU A 479 10.58 -1.82 -4.49
CA LEU A 479 9.93 -0.63 -5.08
C LEU A 479 8.41 -0.40 -5.19
N ASN A 480 8.06 0.72 -4.53
CA ASN A 480 7.14 1.81 -4.85
C ASN A 480 5.85 1.45 -5.56
N LYS A 481 4.72 1.71 -4.90
CA LYS A 481 3.46 1.92 -5.61
C LYS A 481 2.23 2.40 -4.82
N ALA A 482 1.27 2.81 -5.65
CA ALA A 482 0.10 3.64 -5.44
C ALA A 482 -0.76 3.39 -4.21
N PHE A 483 -1.33 4.47 -3.67
CA PHE A 483 -2.41 4.43 -2.71
C PHE A 483 -3.74 4.77 -3.41
N ALA A 484 -4.71 3.86 -3.36
CA ALA A 484 -6.10 4.22 -3.56
C ALA A 484 -6.59 4.95 -2.30
N SER A 485 -7.06 6.18 -2.46
CA SER A 485 -7.71 6.94 -1.39
C SER A 485 -9.07 6.32 -1.04
N PRO A 486 -9.50 6.39 0.22
CA PRO A 486 -10.89 6.15 0.57
C PRO A 486 -11.77 7.24 -0.03
N ASN A 487 -12.65 6.83 -0.96
CA ASN A 487 -13.74 7.60 -1.57
C ASN A 487 -13.42 9.06 -1.97
N ALA A 488 -13.47 9.35 -3.27
CA ALA A 488 -13.36 10.67 -3.88
C ALA A 488 -14.43 11.72 -3.46
N ASN A 489 -15.20 11.46 -2.39
CA ASN A 489 -16.29 12.29 -1.89
C ASN A 489 -16.11 12.76 -0.43
N VAL A 490 -14.92 12.66 0.17
CA VAL A 490 -14.64 13.21 1.50
C VAL A 490 -13.80 14.49 1.38
N ALA A 491 -14.09 15.47 2.22
CA ALA A 491 -13.48 16.80 2.29
C ALA A 491 -11.95 16.85 2.10
N SER A 492 -11.44 18.02 1.73
CA SER A 492 -10.03 18.40 1.54
C SER A 492 -9.04 17.76 2.54
N PHE A 493 -8.61 16.53 2.28
CA PHE A 493 -7.58 15.87 3.09
C PHE A 493 -6.19 16.36 2.69
N VAL A 494 -5.24 16.30 3.64
CA VAL A 494 -3.87 16.78 3.48
C VAL A 494 -2.87 15.72 3.95
N GLY A 495 -1.63 15.85 3.51
CA GLY A 495 -0.49 15.12 4.08
C GLY A 495 0.19 15.98 5.14
N THR A 496 0.65 15.39 6.24
CA THR A 496 1.41 16.07 7.30
C THR A 496 2.68 15.30 7.61
N CYS A 497 3.76 16.01 7.97
CA CYS A 497 5.04 15.40 8.28
C CYS A 497 5.68 16.17 9.43
N GLU A 498 5.77 15.54 10.61
CA GLU A 498 6.36 16.13 11.80
C GLU A 498 7.87 15.86 11.81
N VAL A 499 8.66 16.86 11.42
CA VAL A 499 10.11 16.80 11.23
C VAL A 499 10.80 16.56 12.56
N LYS A 500 11.70 15.55 12.58
CA LYS A 500 12.56 15.25 13.72
C LYS A 500 14.02 15.20 13.30
N GLY A 501 14.87 15.91 14.05
CA GLY A 501 16.31 15.90 13.89
C GLY A 501 16.92 14.51 14.10
N ALA A 502 17.97 14.21 13.34
CA ALA A 502 18.85 13.07 13.60
C ALA A 502 19.50 13.20 14.99
N VAL A 503 20.01 12.09 15.54
CA VAL A 503 20.65 12.07 16.87
C VAL A 503 21.69 13.19 17.00
N GLY A 504 21.54 14.03 18.02
CA GLY A 504 22.40 15.19 18.26
C GLY A 504 21.91 16.52 17.66
N ASN A 505 20.87 16.50 16.81
CA ASN A 505 20.24 17.70 16.27
C ASN A 505 18.91 17.99 16.99
N SER A 506 18.71 19.25 17.38
CA SER A 506 17.46 19.75 17.97
C SER A 506 16.45 20.23 16.91
N ILE A 507 16.62 19.82 15.65
CA ILE A 507 15.77 20.22 14.54
C ILE A 507 14.36 19.65 14.74
N THR A 508 13.36 20.51 14.61
CA THR A 508 11.94 20.15 14.66
C THR A 508 11.18 20.95 13.61
N GLY A 509 9.95 20.56 13.29
CA GLY A 509 9.13 21.33 12.37
C GLY A 509 7.94 20.53 11.86
N ARG A 510 7.15 21.16 11.00
CA ARG A 510 6.02 20.52 10.34
C ARG A 510 5.98 20.91 8.87
N ILE A 511 5.57 19.95 8.05
CA ILE A 511 5.35 20.13 6.62
C ILE A 511 3.94 19.67 6.29
N ILE A 512 3.20 20.49 5.54
CA ILE A 512 1.83 20.26 5.11
C ILE A 512 1.78 20.17 3.60
N PHE A 513 1.13 19.12 3.12
CA PHE A 513 0.94 18.80 1.71
C PHE A 513 -0.55 18.92 1.39
N SER A 514 -0.92 19.85 0.49
CA SER A 514 -2.30 20.04 0.08
C SER A 514 -2.42 19.90 -1.44
N GLN A 515 -3.27 18.97 -1.87
CA GLN A 515 -3.50 18.74 -3.29
C GLN A 515 -4.35 19.88 -3.86
N SER A 516 -3.86 20.55 -4.91
CA SER A 516 -4.59 21.57 -5.66
C SER A 516 -4.65 21.23 -7.14
N ALA A 517 -5.48 21.95 -7.91
CA ALA A 517 -5.55 21.81 -9.36
C ALA A 517 -4.20 22.13 -10.07
N SER A 518 -3.38 23.01 -9.48
CA SER A 518 -2.07 23.40 -9.99
C SER A 518 -0.94 22.43 -9.60
N GLY A 519 -1.22 21.42 -8.77
CA GLY A 519 -0.23 20.49 -8.22
C GLY A 519 -0.28 20.41 -6.70
N MET A 520 0.74 19.80 -6.10
CA MET A 520 0.90 19.69 -4.66
C MET A 520 1.45 21.00 -4.08
N ARG A 521 0.66 21.72 -3.28
CA ARG A 521 1.17 22.83 -2.48
C ARG A 521 1.81 22.29 -1.20
N VAL A 522 3.05 22.64 -0.97
CA VAL A 522 3.84 22.27 0.20
C VAL A 522 4.12 23.51 1.02
N ARG A 523 3.68 23.48 2.27
CA ARG A 523 3.99 24.50 3.27
C ARG A 523 4.84 23.90 4.38
N ALA A 524 6.02 24.45 4.63
CA ALA A 524 6.93 23.96 5.66
C ALA A 524 7.31 25.08 6.63
N ALA A 525 7.49 24.71 7.89
CA ALA A 525 8.15 25.54 8.88
C ALA A 525 9.04 24.67 9.78
N ILE A 526 10.33 25.01 9.80
CA ILE A 526 11.39 24.17 10.36
C ILE A 526 12.26 25.00 11.30
N CYS A 527 12.38 24.55 12.54
CA CYS A 527 13.13 25.19 13.60
C CYS A 527 14.45 24.45 13.85
N GLY A 528 15.44 25.14 14.43
CA GLY A 528 16.70 24.53 14.86
C GLY A 528 17.74 24.30 13.76
N LEU A 529 17.47 24.72 12.53
CA LEU A 529 18.49 24.87 11.49
C LEU A 529 19.39 26.08 11.81
N ALA A 530 20.66 26.01 11.40
CA ALA A 530 21.58 27.13 11.60
C ALA A 530 21.06 28.39 10.85
N PRO A 531 21.07 29.58 11.47
CA PRO A 531 20.60 30.77 10.78
C PRO A 531 21.41 31.09 9.52
N ASN A 532 20.73 31.54 8.47
CA ASN A 532 21.30 31.91 7.16
C ASN A 532 22.00 30.75 6.41
N THR A 533 21.69 29.50 6.74
CA THR A 533 22.15 28.33 5.96
C THR A 533 21.07 27.83 5.03
N THR A 534 21.48 27.18 3.94
CA THR A 534 20.60 26.56 2.95
C THR A 534 20.79 25.05 2.98
N HIS A 535 19.67 24.33 2.87
CA HIS A 535 19.61 22.89 3.02
C HIS A 535 18.81 22.28 1.88
N GLY A 536 19.32 21.22 1.26
CA GLY A 536 18.54 20.39 0.35
C GLY A 536 17.35 19.77 1.09
N ILE A 537 16.20 19.72 0.42
CA ILE A 537 14.99 19.09 0.93
C ILE A 537 14.39 18.20 -0.16
N HIS A 538 14.16 16.94 0.17
CA HIS A 538 13.70 15.94 -0.79
C HIS A 538 12.68 14.98 -0.17
N ILE A 539 11.80 14.43 -1.01
CA ILE A 539 11.01 13.25 -0.65
C ILE A 539 11.76 12.02 -1.14
N HIS A 540 12.00 11.07 -0.24
CA HIS A 540 12.68 9.81 -0.52
C HIS A 540 11.71 8.66 -0.71
N GLN A 541 12.22 7.55 -1.24
CA GLN A 541 11.41 6.39 -1.63
C GLN A 541 10.67 5.76 -0.45
N TYR A 542 11.29 5.62 0.71
CA TYR A 542 10.76 4.81 1.80
C TYR A 542 10.51 5.62 3.06
N GLY A 543 9.45 5.26 3.79
CA GLY A 543 9.13 5.76 5.12
C GLY A 543 9.86 5.02 6.25
N ASP A 544 10.94 4.30 5.92
CA ASP A 544 11.59 3.37 6.84
C ASP A 544 12.66 4.05 7.68
N LEU A 545 12.28 4.42 8.90
CA LEU A 545 13.16 5.09 9.86
C LEU A 545 13.74 4.14 10.92
N THR A 546 13.57 2.82 10.74
CA THR A 546 13.87 1.83 11.79
C THR A 546 15.37 1.55 12.01
N GLY A 547 16.23 2.03 11.11
CA GLY A 547 17.66 1.71 11.09
C GLY A 547 18.51 2.77 10.38
N SER A 548 19.49 2.31 9.60
CA SER A 548 20.39 3.20 8.84
C SER A 548 19.60 4.10 7.88
N VAL A 549 20.19 5.26 7.57
CA VAL A 549 19.71 6.16 6.52
C VAL A 549 19.57 5.49 5.15
N ASP A 550 20.26 4.38 4.91
CA ASP A 550 20.15 3.58 3.69
C ASP A 550 18.75 2.98 3.50
N LEU A 551 18.02 2.74 4.60
CA LEU A 551 16.64 2.25 4.54
C LEU A 551 15.68 3.30 4.00
N ILE A 552 16.01 4.59 4.01
CA ILE A 552 15.16 5.64 3.44
C ILE A 552 15.20 5.62 1.89
N GLY A 553 16.25 5.05 1.30
CA GLY A 553 16.43 4.91 -0.15
C GLY A 553 16.83 6.22 -0.84
N ASP A 554 16.78 6.21 -2.18
CA ASP A 554 17.03 7.40 -3.01
C ASP A 554 15.83 8.36 -3.03
N HIS A 555 15.94 9.46 -3.77
CA HIS A 555 14.82 10.37 -4.01
C HIS A 555 13.65 9.60 -4.63
N PHE A 556 12.42 9.99 -4.26
CA PHE A 556 11.21 9.38 -4.79
C PHE A 556 11.14 9.64 -6.30
N ASN A 557 11.19 8.56 -7.06
CA ASN A 557 11.14 8.64 -8.51
C ASN A 557 10.41 7.41 -9.09
N PRO A 558 9.13 7.54 -9.45
CA PRO A 558 8.37 6.46 -10.08
C PRO A 558 8.64 6.34 -11.59
N VAL A 559 9.36 7.29 -12.20
CA VAL A 559 9.65 7.31 -13.64
C VAL A 559 11.07 6.82 -13.91
N ILE A 560 11.20 5.91 -14.87
CA ILE A 560 12.49 5.35 -15.28
C ILE A 560 13.23 6.39 -16.13
N ASN A 561 14.54 6.57 -15.89
CA ASN A 561 15.48 7.46 -16.60
C ASN A 561 15.35 8.98 -16.33
N SER A 562 14.53 9.42 -15.38
CA SER A 562 14.68 10.80 -14.90
C SER A 562 15.93 10.93 -14.03
N ILE A 563 16.45 12.16 -13.98
CA ILE A 563 17.66 12.53 -13.25
C ILE A 563 17.28 13.37 -12.04
N HIS A 564 18.16 13.47 -11.05
CA HIS A 564 18.02 14.49 -10.03
C HIS A 564 18.19 15.89 -10.67
N ALA A 565 17.29 16.82 -10.37
CA ALA A 565 17.38 18.20 -10.83
C ALA A 565 16.54 19.17 -9.98
N TYR A 566 16.74 20.48 -10.16
CA TYR A 566 15.91 21.50 -9.51
C TYR A 566 14.41 21.37 -9.85
N PRO A 567 13.49 21.82 -8.96
CA PRO A 567 12.05 21.62 -9.11
C PRO A 567 11.40 22.32 -10.31
N ASN A 568 12.11 23.25 -10.97
CA ASN A 568 11.64 23.90 -12.19
C ASN A 568 11.94 23.08 -13.47
N GLN A 569 12.73 22.02 -13.39
CA GLN A 569 13.09 21.19 -14.54
C GLN A 569 12.02 20.14 -14.83
N THR A 570 11.67 19.92 -16.10
CA THR A 570 10.63 18.94 -16.48
C THR A 570 11.09 17.49 -16.28
N ASN A 571 12.37 17.21 -16.54
CA ASN A 571 12.98 15.92 -16.27
C ASN A 571 13.72 15.95 -14.93
N ARG A 572 13.04 15.56 -13.86
CA ARG A 572 13.57 15.52 -12.50
C ARG A 572 13.02 14.33 -11.71
N HIS A 573 13.59 14.00 -10.56
CA HIS A 573 12.93 13.07 -9.65
C HIS A 573 11.67 13.72 -9.07
N TYR A 574 10.66 12.92 -8.78
CA TYR A 574 9.37 13.41 -8.30
C TYR A 574 9.46 13.97 -6.87
N GLY A 575 10.43 13.49 -6.10
CA GLY A 575 10.76 13.98 -4.77
C GLY A 575 11.74 15.15 -4.74
N ASP A 576 12.21 15.66 -5.89
CA ASP A 576 13.10 16.82 -5.93
C ASP A 576 12.34 18.10 -5.57
N MET A 577 12.52 18.61 -4.35
CA MET A 577 11.94 19.86 -3.89
C MET A 577 12.93 21.03 -3.88
N GLY A 578 14.22 20.76 -4.16
CA GLY A 578 15.28 21.76 -4.18
C GLY A 578 15.77 22.10 -2.78
N ASN A 579 15.74 23.39 -2.44
CA ASN A 579 16.34 23.92 -1.22
C ASN A 579 15.32 24.60 -0.30
N ILE A 580 15.62 24.59 1.00
CA ILE A 580 15.00 25.44 2.01
C ILE A 580 16.09 26.25 2.72
N THR A 581 15.84 27.54 2.96
CA THR A 581 16.81 28.44 3.60
C THR A 581 16.32 28.85 4.97
N ALA A 582 17.17 28.66 5.98
CA ALA A 582 16.89 29.07 7.35
C ALA A 582 17.09 30.59 7.49
N GLY A 583 16.02 31.28 7.88
CA GLY A 583 16.10 32.64 8.38
C GLY A 583 16.64 32.68 9.82
N PRO A 584 16.46 33.81 10.52
CA PRO A 584 16.97 33.97 11.89
C PRO A 584 16.36 33.03 12.93
N TYR A 585 15.11 32.59 12.71
CA TYR A 585 14.33 31.81 13.68
C TYR A 585 13.84 30.47 13.14
N ASN A 586 13.59 30.40 11.83
CA ASN A 586 13.05 29.23 11.16
C ASN A 586 13.37 29.25 9.67
N ALA A 587 13.21 28.10 9.03
CA ALA A 587 13.16 27.96 7.58
C ALA A 587 11.70 27.73 7.17
N THR A 588 11.19 28.52 6.23
CA THR A 588 9.83 28.38 5.71
C THR A 588 9.84 28.04 4.22
N MET A 589 8.79 27.36 3.76
CA MET A 589 8.54 27.09 2.35
C MET A 589 7.05 27.20 2.08
N ASP A 590 6.67 27.80 0.96
CA ASP A 590 5.31 27.73 0.39
C ASP A 590 5.43 27.64 -1.13
N SER A 591 5.44 26.41 -1.64
CA SER A 591 5.77 26.10 -3.03
C SER A 591 4.80 25.10 -3.62
N ILE A 592 4.60 25.15 -4.94
CA ILE A 592 3.77 24.17 -5.66
C ILE A 592 4.67 23.27 -6.51
N PHE A 593 4.48 21.96 -6.37
CA PHE A 593 5.17 20.93 -7.15
C PHE A 593 4.17 20.09 -7.93
N ASN A 594 4.39 19.91 -9.23
CA ASN A 594 3.41 19.34 -10.16
C ASN A 594 3.57 17.83 -10.43
N LEU A 595 4.60 17.18 -9.90
CA LEU A 595 4.86 15.76 -10.16
C LEU A 595 4.29 14.85 -9.07
N MET A 596 4.27 15.30 -7.82
CA MET A 596 3.84 14.51 -6.66
C MET A 596 2.37 14.70 -6.31
N THR A 597 1.77 13.67 -5.73
CA THR A 597 0.34 13.65 -5.34
C THR A 597 0.17 13.06 -3.94
N LEU A 598 -1.04 13.14 -3.35
CA LEU A 598 -1.38 12.40 -2.12
C LEU A 598 -2.03 11.03 -2.41
N ASN A 599 -2.36 10.74 -3.67
CA ASN A 599 -3.05 9.52 -4.10
C ASN A 599 -2.46 9.00 -5.42
N GLY A 600 -2.83 7.78 -5.81
CA GLY A 600 -2.37 7.17 -7.05
C GLY A 600 -0.87 6.90 -7.09
N ASN A 601 -0.33 6.66 -8.28
CA ASN A 601 1.04 6.18 -8.49
C ASN A 601 2.13 7.15 -8.00
N ASN A 602 1.83 8.44 -7.97
CA ASN A 602 2.76 9.50 -7.56
C ASN A 602 2.60 9.90 -6.09
N SER A 603 1.86 9.10 -5.32
CA SER A 603 1.56 9.43 -3.93
C SER A 603 2.82 9.42 -3.06
N ILE A 604 2.90 10.43 -2.19
CA ILE A 604 3.97 10.61 -1.21
C ILE A 604 3.58 10.12 0.20
N LEU A 605 2.35 9.65 0.41
CA LEU A 605 1.95 9.11 1.72
C LEU A 605 2.84 7.92 2.12
N GLY A 606 3.23 7.87 3.39
CA GLY A 606 4.13 6.85 3.92
C GLY A 606 5.57 6.94 3.41
N ARG A 607 5.96 8.01 2.70
CA ARG A 607 7.35 8.27 2.29
C ARG A 607 8.03 9.22 3.26
N THR A 608 9.36 9.29 3.21
CA THR A 608 10.13 10.18 4.07
C THR A 608 10.43 11.50 3.39
N VAL A 609 10.20 12.63 4.09
CA VAL A 609 10.87 13.90 3.77
C VAL A 609 12.22 13.92 4.48
N VAL A 610 13.27 14.28 3.76
CA VAL A 610 14.64 14.40 4.25
C VAL A 610 15.10 15.85 4.11
N ILE A 611 15.67 16.38 5.20
CA ILE A 611 16.43 17.63 5.20
C ILE A 611 17.91 17.27 5.27
N HIS A 612 18.69 17.85 4.36
CA HIS A 612 20.10 17.55 4.20
C HIS A 612 21.01 18.59 4.86
N ALA A 613 22.25 18.18 5.15
CA ALA A 613 23.26 19.02 5.78
C ALA A 613 23.68 20.22 4.91
N ASN A 614 23.78 20.03 3.60
CA ASN A 614 24.26 21.02 2.63
C ASN A 614 23.16 21.42 1.65
N PRO A 615 23.35 22.52 0.91
CA PRO A 615 22.49 22.87 -0.22
C PRO A 615 22.48 21.78 -1.30
N ASP A 616 21.33 21.62 -1.93
CA ASP A 616 21.14 20.88 -3.17
C ASP A 616 21.66 21.72 -4.37
N ASP A 617 22.61 21.17 -5.13
CA ASP A 617 23.18 21.78 -6.33
C ASP A 617 22.33 21.58 -7.61
N GLY A 618 21.31 20.74 -7.57
CA GLY A 618 20.35 20.51 -8.66
C GLY A 618 20.95 19.87 -9.91
N ILE A 619 22.17 19.36 -9.86
CA ILE A 619 22.88 18.79 -11.02
C ILE A 619 23.55 17.44 -10.72
N SER A 620 24.11 17.27 -9.52
CA SER A 620 24.93 16.12 -9.18
C SER A 620 24.07 14.89 -8.92
N GLN A 621 24.38 13.78 -9.56
CA GLN A 621 23.63 12.54 -9.39
C GLN A 621 24.20 11.71 -8.22
N PRO A 622 23.35 10.99 -7.45
CA PRO A 622 21.89 10.95 -7.56
C PRO A 622 21.15 11.95 -6.64
N ARG A 623 21.85 12.77 -5.83
CA ARG A 623 21.26 13.52 -4.70
C ARG A 623 21.77 14.96 -4.52
N GLY A 624 22.26 15.59 -5.58
CA GLY A 624 22.61 17.01 -5.59
C GLY A 624 23.74 17.43 -4.65
N ASN A 625 24.62 16.49 -4.26
CA ASN A 625 25.65 16.68 -3.23
C ASN A 625 25.15 17.27 -1.90
N ALA A 626 23.86 17.11 -1.59
CA ALA A 626 23.23 17.71 -0.41
C ALA A 626 23.79 17.14 0.91
N GLY A 627 24.51 16.01 0.88
CA GLY A 627 25.20 15.46 2.04
C GLY A 627 24.29 14.70 3.00
N ALA A 628 24.71 14.62 4.28
CA ALA A 628 24.08 13.79 5.29
C ALA A 628 22.63 14.20 5.61
N PHE A 629 21.83 13.24 6.10
CA PHE A 629 20.44 13.48 6.51
C PHE A 629 20.44 14.03 7.93
N ILE A 630 20.03 15.28 8.12
CA ILE A 630 20.07 15.96 9.43
C ILE A 630 18.71 15.99 10.12
N ALA A 631 17.62 15.81 9.38
CA ALA A 631 16.28 15.63 9.93
C ALA A 631 15.38 14.87 8.94
N THR A 632 14.41 14.11 9.47
CA THR A 632 13.49 13.31 8.68
C THR A 632 12.08 13.29 9.26
N CYS A 633 11.09 12.97 8.44
CA CYS A 633 9.75 12.60 8.90
C CYS A 633 9.03 11.77 7.84
N VAL A 634 8.06 10.97 8.25
CA VAL A 634 7.18 10.22 7.32
C VAL A 634 5.92 11.03 7.07
N VAL A 635 5.51 11.14 5.80
CA VAL A 635 4.28 11.84 5.41
C VAL A 635 3.06 10.99 5.80
N GLY A 636 2.32 11.45 6.79
CA GLY A 636 1.07 10.87 7.25
C GLY A 636 -0.18 11.50 6.63
N TYR A 637 -1.29 10.79 6.68
CA TYR A 637 -2.62 11.25 6.30
C TYR A 637 -3.22 12.10 7.42
N SER A 638 -3.79 13.28 7.09
CA SER A 638 -4.44 14.17 8.05
C SER A 638 -5.61 14.94 7.42
N THR A 639 -6.43 15.55 8.27
CA THR A 639 -7.44 16.56 7.90
C THR A 639 -7.04 17.97 8.33
N SER A 640 -5.94 18.12 9.08
CA SER A 640 -5.45 19.39 9.61
C SER A 640 -4.46 20.06 8.65
N ALA A 641 -4.85 21.20 8.08
CA ALA A 641 -4.02 21.99 7.18
C ALA A 641 -3.32 23.19 7.87
N SER A 642 -3.26 23.20 9.21
CA SER A 642 -2.76 24.34 10.00
C SER A 642 -1.27 24.21 10.36
N LEU A 643 -0.49 25.28 10.17
CA LEU A 643 0.86 25.42 10.70
C LEU A 643 0.89 26.04 12.12
N ASP A 644 -0.27 26.40 12.68
CA ASP A 644 -0.41 27.25 13.87
C ASP A 644 0.14 26.61 15.16
N SER A 645 0.50 25.33 15.12
CA SER A 645 1.09 24.59 16.24
C SER A 645 2.63 24.66 16.30
N ILE A 646 3.31 25.26 15.33
CA ILE A 646 4.79 25.30 15.32
C ILE A 646 5.29 26.52 16.07
N GLN A 647 5.84 26.26 17.25
CA GLN A 647 6.60 27.25 18.02
C GLN A 647 8.09 26.98 17.82
N CYS A 648 8.78 27.88 17.12
CA CYS A 648 10.23 27.83 17.06
C CYS A 648 10.80 28.50 18.31
N PHE A 649 11.57 27.73 19.08
CA PHE A 649 12.24 28.22 20.27
C PHE A 649 13.69 28.58 19.92
N VAL A 650 14.06 29.85 20.10
CA VAL A 650 15.46 30.31 20.05
C VAL A 650 15.74 31.05 21.34
N ASN A 651 16.68 30.57 22.15
CA ASN A 651 17.07 31.18 23.43
C ASN A 651 15.87 31.54 24.34
N ASN A 652 14.97 30.58 24.60
CA ASN A 652 13.72 30.77 25.37
C ASN A 652 12.71 31.80 24.81
N THR A 653 12.89 32.28 23.58
CA THR A 653 11.92 33.15 22.91
C THR A 653 11.11 32.35 21.89
N VAL A 654 9.78 32.46 21.96
CA VAL A 654 8.84 31.82 21.01
C VAL A 654 8.71 32.70 19.77
N ALA A 655 9.17 32.21 18.62
CA ALA A 655 8.77 32.71 17.33
C ALA A 655 7.53 31.92 16.88
N VAL A 656 6.37 32.60 16.83
CA VAL A 656 5.13 32.02 16.30
C VAL A 656 5.17 32.09 14.78
N VAL A 657 5.06 30.93 14.12
CA VAL A 657 4.86 30.87 12.68
C VAL A 657 3.38 31.17 12.42
N VAL A 658 3.09 32.27 11.74
CA VAL A 658 1.73 32.61 11.33
C VAL A 658 1.60 32.29 9.84
N ASP A 659 0.54 31.60 9.46
CA ASP A 659 0.23 31.30 8.05
C ASP A 659 0.22 32.62 7.26
N ASP A 660 1.01 32.72 6.18
CA ASP A 660 1.23 33.95 5.41
C ASP A 660 -0.06 34.42 4.71
N GLY A 661 -0.88 35.16 5.44
CA GLY A 661 -1.81 36.15 4.93
C GLY A 661 -1.42 37.53 5.49
N PRO A 662 -1.67 38.64 4.78
CA PRO A 662 -1.39 39.96 5.32
C PRO A 662 -2.14 40.12 6.66
N LEU A 663 -1.39 40.18 7.76
CA LEU A 663 -1.94 40.42 9.08
C LEU A 663 -2.76 41.72 9.01
N SER A 664 -4.07 41.60 9.23
CA SER A 664 -4.88 42.80 9.41
C SER A 664 -4.33 43.57 10.62
N LYS A 665 -4.33 44.91 10.57
CA LYS A 665 -3.85 45.76 11.69
C LYS A 665 -4.44 45.39 13.06
N GLY A 666 -5.60 44.72 13.09
CA GLY A 666 -6.22 44.19 14.30
C GLY A 666 -5.52 42.97 14.92
N GLN A 667 -4.97 42.04 14.13
CA GLN A 667 -4.31 40.84 14.65
C GLN A 667 -2.94 41.14 15.28
N ILE A 668 -2.22 42.15 14.75
CA ILE A 668 -0.97 42.64 15.32
C ILE A 668 -1.21 43.25 16.71
N ALA A 669 -2.32 43.98 16.88
CA ALA A 669 -2.67 44.58 18.17
C ALA A 669 -3.00 43.51 19.23
N THR A 670 -3.68 42.43 18.88
CA THR A 670 -4.03 41.35 19.81
C THR A 670 -2.81 40.54 20.26
N ILE A 671 -1.87 40.23 19.35
CA ILE A 671 -0.64 39.48 19.70
C ILE A 671 0.26 40.30 20.62
N VAL A 672 0.43 41.60 20.36
CA VAL A 672 1.24 42.49 21.20
C VAL A 672 0.59 42.68 22.58
N VAL A 673 -0.74 42.78 22.66
CA VAL A 673 -1.46 42.89 23.94
C VAL A 673 -1.36 41.59 24.75
N CYS A 674 -1.50 40.41 24.12
CA CYS A 674 -1.35 39.13 24.82
C CYS A 674 0.08 38.90 25.33
N ALA A 675 1.11 39.23 24.53
CA ALA A 675 2.50 39.13 24.98
C ALA A 675 2.80 40.08 26.15
N ALA A 676 2.30 41.33 26.11
CA ALA A 676 2.43 42.28 27.21
C ALA A 676 1.69 41.83 28.48
N ILE A 677 0.50 41.24 28.35
CA ILE A 677 -0.26 40.70 29.49
C ILE A 677 0.46 39.49 30.10
N ILE A 678 1.02 38.58 29.29
CA ILE A 678 1.79 37.43 29.78
C ILE A 678 3.04 37.89 30.52
N SER A 679 3.77 38.89 30.01
CA SER A 679 4.91 39.47 30.70
C SER A 679 4.52 40.14 32.03
N ILE A 680 3.38 40.83 32.09
CA ILE A 680 2.88 41.46 33.33
C ILE A 680 2.45 40.40 34.35
N VAL A 681 1.77 39.34 33.92
CA VAL A 681 1.34 38.23 34.80
C VAL A 681 2.56 37.46 35.34
N LEU A 682 3.60 37.26 34.52
CA LEU A 682 4.83 36.60 34.95
C LEU A 682 5.60 37.46 35.97
N VAL A 683 5.66 38.78 35.79
CA VAL A 683 6.26 39.72 36.75
C VAL A 683 5.48 39.74 38.07
N ILE A 684 4.14 39.68 38.04
CA ILE A 684 3.30 39.59 39.24
C ILE A 684 3.48 38.23 39.94
N ALA A 685 3.61 37.13 39.18
CA ALA A 685 3.81 35.80 39.73
C ALA A 685 5.19 35.64 40.38
N VAL A 686 6.25 36.20 39.77
CA VAL A 686 7.61 36.20 40.33
C VAL A 686 7.71 37.11 41.56
N ALA A 687 7.06 38.27 41.56
CA ALA A 687 6.96 39.13 42.74
C ALA A 687 6.21 38.45 43.90
N SER A 688 5.21 37.63 43.58
CA SER A 688 4.44 36.85 44.57
C SER A 688 5.22 35.66 45.12
N LEU A 689 6.10 35.03 44.32
CA LEU A 689 6.98 33.96 44.77
C LEU A 689 8.13 34.49 45.65
N CYS A 690 8.69 35.66 45.35
CA CYS A 690 9.71 36.30 46.18
C CYS A 690 9.17 36.75 47.55
N TYR A 691 7.87 37.05 47.67
CA TYR A 691 7.24 37.37 48.96
C TYR A 691 7.06 36.13 49.86
N VAL A 692 7.03 34.92 49.28
CA VAL A 692 6.79 33.65 50.02
C VAL A 692 8.10 33.02 50.53
N VAL A 693 9.28 33.45 50.07
CA VAL A 693 10.57 32.78 50.39
C VAL A 693 11.32 33.41 51.59
N VAL A 694 10.86 34.52 52.19
CA VAL A 694 11.55 35.15 53.34
C VAL A 694 11.04 34.70 54.72
N THR A 695 10.00 33.86 54.82
CA THR A 695 9.53 33.33 56.13
C THR A 695 9.77 31.84 56.26
N LYS A 696 11.03 31.40 56.42
CA LYS A 696 11.36 30.09 57.01
C LYS A 696 12.86 29.98 57.35
N ALA A 697 13.31 30.79 58.30
CA ALA A 697 14.56 30.53 59.00
C ALA A 697 14.53 31.10 60.43
N LYS A 698 14.20 30.25 61.41
CA LYS A 698 14.77 30.32 62.77
C LYS A 698 14.74 28.94 63.46
N PRO A 699 15.77 28.60 64.25
CA PRO A 699 15.88 27.32 64.96
C PRO A 699 15.31 27.40 66.40
N THR A 700 14.85 26.24 66.88
CA THR A 700 14.78 25.72 68.28
C THR A 700 14.24 26.55 69.45
N ASN A 701 13.23 25.96 70.12
CA ASN A 701 12.92 25.91 71.56
C ASN A 701 12.59 27.18 72.37
N GLY A 702 11.39 27.18 72.95
CA GLY A 702 11.14 27.59 74.33
C GLY A 702 10.40 28.91 74.56
N GLY A 703 9.27 28.83 75.26
CA GLY A 703 8.88 29.81 76.29
C GLY A 703 7.99 30.99 75.88
N ASP A 704 6.74 30.89 76.32
CA ASP A 704 5.69 31.90 76.57
C ASP A 704 5.96 33.42 76.41
N SER A 705 4.98 34.03 75.74
CA SER A 705 4.39 35.38 75.84
C SER A 705 5.14 36.52 76.56
N ILE A 706 5.22 37.69 75.89
CA ILE A 706 4.66 38.98 76.35
C ILE A 706 5.06 40.13 75.38
N ASP A 707 4.04 40.90 75.00
CA ASP A 707 3.96 42.35 74.71
C ASP A 707 4.79 43.12 73.64
N GLN A 708 3.99 43.74 72.75
CA GLN A 708 3.90 45.19 72.44
C GLN A 708 4.74 45.86 71.32
N LEU A 709 3.97 46.23 70.28
CA LEU A 709 3.72 47.59 69.75
C LEU A 709 4.76 48.40 68.93
N HIS A 710 4.19 49.03 67.89
CA HIS A 710 4.51 50.30 67.21
C HIS A 710 5.50 50.34 66.00
N SER A 711 4.89 50.38 64.80
CA SER A 711 4.92 51.45 63.75
C SER A 711 6.03 52.53 63.74
N PRO A 712 6.17 53.34 62.67
CA PRO A 712 6.39 53.10 61.22
C PRO A 712 7.57 53.98 60.68
N LEU A 713 7.80 54.07 59.35
CA LEU A 713 8.41 55.19 58.54
C LEU A 713 9.18 54.63 57.31
N THR A 714 8.70 54.81 56.06
CA THR A 714 8.94 55.89 55.05
C THR A 714 10.30 55.96 54.34
N SER A 715 10.20 56.04 53.01
CA SER A 715 10.93 56.90 52.05
C SER A 715 12.05 56.34 51.15
N SER A 716 11.87 56.69 49.87
CA SER A 716 12.70 56.75 48.65
C SER A 716 14.24 56.89 48.75
N LYS A 717 14.96 56.31 47.77
CA LYS A 717 15.84 57.05 46.83
C LYS A 717 16.43 56.16 45.71
N SER A 718 16.87 56.84 44.65
CA SER A 718 17.33 56.35 43.34
C SER A 718 18.86 56.17 43.20
N MET A 719 19.21 55.44 42.14
CA MET A 719 20.37 55.56 41.23
C MET A 719 21.78 55.07 41.63
N SER A 720 22.27 54.17 40.75
CA SER A 720 23.54 54.17 40.01
C SER A 720 24.86 53.66 40.61
N GLU A 721 25.53 52.86 39.77
CA GLU A 721 26.97 52.52 39.64
C GLU A 721 27.51 51.17 40.19
N LEU A 722 28.35 50.59 39.32
CA LEU A 722 29.04 49.28 39.19
C LEU A 722 30.08 49.01 40.32
N PRO A 723 30.67 47.79 40.54
CA PRO A 723 31.38 46.98 39.52
C PRO A 723 31.42 45.44 39.69
N GLU A 724 32.08 44.84 38.69
CA GLU A 724 32.51 43.43 38.54
C GLU A 724 33.24 42.86 39.76
N GLU A 725 32.96 41.59 40.11
CA GLU A 725 34.00 40.66 40.54
C GLU A 725 33.57 39.19 40.32
N ASN A 726 34.53 38.42 39.78
CA ASN A 726 34.48 36.99 39.53
C ASN A 726 34.23 36.19 40.82
N ASN A 727 33.36 35.18 40.76
CA ASN A 727 33.65 33.86 41.34
C ASN A 727 32.74 32.78 40.75
N ALA A 728 33.37 31.76 40.18
CA ALA A 728 32.75 30.54 39.70
C ALA A 728 32.33 29.67 40.89
N ILE A 729 31.04 29.30 40.99
CA ILE A 729 30.59 28.07 41.65
C ILE A 729 29.38 27.50 40.89
N GLU A 730 29.63 26.33 40.30
CA GLU A 730 28.78 25.16 40.08
C GLU A 730 27.24 25.30 40.06
N SER A 731 26.69 24.85 38.92
CA SER A 731 25.46 24.05 38.75
C SER A 731 24.44 24.05 39.89
N ASN A 732 23.26 24.60 39.62
CA ASN A 732 22.01 23.82 39.67
C ASN A 732 20.89 24.56 38.92
N ASN A 733 20.30 23.83 37.98
CA ASN A 733 19.05 24.15 37.30
C ASN A 733 17.92 24.34 38.31
N VAL A 734 17.15 25.42 38.15
CA VAL A 734 15.67 25.42 38.32
C VAL A 734 15.09 26.30 37.23
#